data_AF-A0A4U0X7D4-F1
#
_entry.id   AF-A0A4U0X7D4-F1
#
_cell.length_a   1.000
_cell.length_b   1.000
_cell.length_c   1.000
_cell.angle_alpha   90.00
_cell.angle_beta   90.00
_cell.angle_gamma   90.00
#
_symmetry.space_group_name_H-M   'P 1'
#
loop_
_entity.id
_entity.type
_entity.pdbx_description
1 polymer ?
#
loop_
_entity_poly.entity_id
_entity_poly.type
_entity_poly.pdbx_seq_one_letter_code
_entity_poly.pdbx_strand_id
1 'polypeptide(L)'
;MSYYPGQQYSGAGSGAPPQQQYAPQGGYPPQQGGYPPPQPQYPPQGYAGYPPQSAPSPQPGYGGYGSPLPQPQYGGYQQAPAIPQPGYGAPAPQYGQRPHFPTVNSNAYVHGNTGAPPPPPQQVQTFGTGAPGGYTFQYSNCTGRRKALLIGINYFGQRGQLRGCINDVKNMSTYLNGHFGYKREDMVILTDDQQNPMSQPTKQNILRAMHWLVKDARPNDSLFFHYSGHGGQTKDLDGDEEDGYDEVIYPVDFRQAGHIVDDEMHRIMVTPLQPGVRLTAIFDSCHSGSALDLPYIYSTQGILKEPNLAKEAGQGLLGIVSSYARGDLGGMASTAMGLFKKATTGSDVYNRNIRTKTSGADVIMWSGSKDTQTSSDAQIGGEATGAMSWAFVTALKKNPQQSYVQLLNSIRDELEGKYDQKPQLSSSHPLDTNLLDRGFSTVKSGVFEELSGSFVAATFVSLLGVAAAQNSTAAQNSSLPIVDLGYELHQASGFNQTGGYYNFSNIRYAAPPVGNLRFTAPQPPAVNRSSVQTGNVGRICPQAGPAWLSIATQYIPQYLIQGKTNFTPSDFNTSSATSSPPVQDPRSTEDCLFLDVIVPQQIFDNVGKGYGAPVLVWIYGGGYTVGDKSGSGNPAGLIARSETNSSTGVIYVAMNYRLGAFGWLSGPTFQSNGTANAGLLDQRMALEWIQANIHLFGGDPNRVTVFGESAGGGSIMHQITAYGGNRGPVPFQQAIPQSPGWFPITSNAVQENTFNAYLKLLNVSTIQEARNLSYSALQTANVIQVGLQSPYGMFTYGPVVDGDFVPSQPGQLLLHGQFDKSLRVMVGHNADEGLLFTSPFISNNSAFNQYITTSFPASASNGAADYIENVLYPPVFDGSQNYTNQIARAALVSSEFVFTCNTNYLDRAYNNQTYAYFFTVPPALHGQDIPYTYYNGPSASVLNASVAIALQEYITSFAEFGRPVGPPGIPHFNMYGTNASVVNLNLSTITEQMDTTANARCLWWQKALYI
;
A
#
# COMPACT_ATOMS: atom_id res chain seq x y z
N MET A 1 -18.43 31.38 -55.88
CA MET A 1 -18.36 30.33 -56.91
C MET A 1 -19.08 29.12 -56.31
N SER A 2 -20.27 28.76 -56.79
CA SER A 2 -20.51 27.87 -57.95
C SER A 2 -20.29 26.40 -57.56
N TYR A 3 -21.25 25.46 -57.68
CA TYR A 3 -22.53 25.45 -58.40
C TYR A 3 -23.55 24.45 -57.76
N TYR A 4 -24.84 24.51 -58.16
CA TYR A 4 -25.93 23.56 -57.80
C TYR A 4 -26.33 22.71 -59.04
N PRO A 5 -26.95 21.51 -58.92
CA PRO A 5 -28.42 21.34 -58.83
C PRO A 5 -28.86 20.24 -57.80
N GLY A 6 -30.11 19.96 -57.43
CA GLY A 6 -31.47 20.26 -57.98
C GLY A 6 -32.17 18.94 -58.41
N GLN A 7 -33.44 18.61 -58.16
CA GLN A 7 -34.68 19.32 -57.73
C GLN A 7 -35.27 18.64 -56.43
N GLN A 8 -36.48 18.80 -55.84
CA GLN A 8 -37.86 19.23 -56.22
C GLN A 8 -38.60 18.27 -57.19
N TYR A 9 -39.92 18.00 -57.17
CA TYR A 9 -41.12 18.38 -56.36
C TYR A 9 -42.06 17.12 -56.26
N SER A 10 -43.17 16.99 -55.51
CA SER A 10 -44.00 17.85 -54.62
C SER A 10 -44.38 17.05 -53.34
N GLY A 11 -45.52 17.12 -52.61
CA GLY A 11 -46.86 17.76 -52.74
C GLY A 11 -47.77 17.44 -51.52
N ALA A 12 -49.08 17.73 -51.54
CA ALA A 12 -50.03 17.46 -50.42
C ALA A 12 -51.48 17.15 -50.87
N GLY A 13 -52.25 16.40 -50.06
CA GLY A 13 -53.67 16.08 -50.32
C GLY A 13 -54.40 15.39 -49.15
N SER A 14 -55.60 15.88 -48.82
CA SER A 14 -56.45 15.45 -47.69
C SER A 14 -57.43 14.31 -48.03
N GLY A 15 -57.86 13.52 -47.04
CA GLY A 15 -59.02 12.63 -47.19
C GLY A 15 -59.25 11.58 -46.09
N ALA A 16 -60.50 11.43 -45.65
CA ALA A 16 -61.05 10.36 -44.82
C ALA A 16 -62.60 10.34 -44.96
N PRO A 17 -63.37 9.32 -44.53
CA PRO A 17 -63.03 7.95 -44.12
C PRO A 17 -63.62 6.91 -45.12
N PRO A 18 -63.87 5.62 -44.75
CA PRO A 18 -65.19 5.26 -44.20
C PRO A 18 -65.18 4.17 -43.09
N GLN A 19 -66.37 3.76 -42.62
CA GLN A 19 -66.61 2.86 -41.48
C GLN A 19 -67.17 1.48 -41.89
N GLN A 20 -66.93 0.45 -41.05
CA GLN A 20 -67.83 -0.67 -40.69
C GLN A 20 -67.13 -1.49 -39.58
N GLN A 21 -67.55 -1.51 -38.31
CA GLN A 21 -68.71 -2.18 -37.71
C GLN A 21 -68.79 -3.70 -37.97
N TYR A 22 -68.45 -4.52 -36.95
CA TYR A 22 -69.44 -5.20 -36.08
C TYR A 22 -68.77 -5.76 -34.79
N ALA A 23 -69.58 -6.04 -33.77
CA ALA A 23 -69.26 -6.63 -32.44
C ALA A 23 -70.39 -7.63 -32.07
N PRO A 24 -70.63 -8.11 -30.83
CA PRO A 24 -69.89 -8.10 -29.54
C PRO A 24 -69.52 -9.55 -29.13
N GLN A 25 -69.30 -10.05 -27.89
CA GLN A 25 -69.40 -9.64 -26.47
C GLN A 25 -68.15 -10.21 -25.72
N GLY A 26 -67.88 -10.04 -24.42
CA GLY A 26 -68.44 -9.29 -23.26
C GLY A 26 -67.41 -9.40 -22.10
N GLY A 27 -67.59 -8.96 -20.86
CA GLY A 27 -68.66 -8.24 -20.18
C GLY A 27 -68.20 -7.76 -18.78
N TYR A 28 -68.75 -6.64 -18.29
CA TYR A 28 -68.42 -5.90 -17.05
C TYR A 28 -68.90 -6.62 -15.74
N PRO A 29 -68.62 -6.16 -14.48
CA PRO A 29 -68.20 -4.79 -14.07
C PRO A 29 -67.19 -4.62 -12.89
N PRO A 30 -66.72 -3.37 -12.64
CA PRO A 30 -66.22 -2.89 -11.34
C PRO A 30 -67.32 -2.17 -10.51
N GLN A 31 -67.07 -1.90 -9.23
CA GLN A 31 -67.87 -0.96 -8.40
C GLN A 31 -67.01 -0.11 -7.45
N GLN A 32 -67.56 1.01 -6.96
CA GLN A 32 -66.92 2.01 -6.09
C GLN A 32 -67.72 2.24 -4.78
N GLY A 33 -67.04 2.77 -3.76
CA GLY A 33 -67.62 3.28 -2.49
C GLY A 33 -67.10 2.54 -1.24
N GLY A 34 -66.98 3.16 -0.07
CA GLY A 34 -67.13 4.58 0.27
C GLY A 34 -67.21 4.84 1.80
N TYR A 35 -66.62 5.94 2.27
CA TYR A 35 -66.64 6.53 3.63
C TYR A 35 -65.72 5.93 4.76
N PRO A 36 -65.28 6.76 5.75
CA PRO A 36 -64.39 6.40 6.89
C PRO A 36 -65.04 6.74 8.27
N PRO A 37 -64.30 6.99 9.40
CA PRO A 37 -63.14 6.32 10.03
C PRO A 37 -63.57 5.66 11.38
N PRO A 38 -62.68 5.44 12.39
CA PRO A 38 -62.52 6.47 13.44
C PRO A 38 -61.10 6.61 14.08
N GLN A 39 -60.89 7.68 14.85
CA GLN A 39 -59.79 7.85 15.83
C GLN A 39 -60.28 7.60 17.27
N PRO A 40 -59.36 7.40 18.24
CA PRO A 40 -59.12 8.41 19.29
C PRO A 40 -57.61 8.69 19.48
N GLN A 41 -57.12 9.92 19.68
CA GLN A 41 -57.35 10.93 20.74
C GLN A 41 -56.69 10.62 22.12
N TYR A 42 -55.55 11.28 22.37
CA TYR A 42 -55.00 11.67 23.69
C TYR A 42 -55.90 12.76 24.35
N PRO A 43 -55.90 13.03 25.69
CA PRO A 43 -54.74 13.48 26.52
C PRO A 43 -54.89 13.15 28.05
N PRO A 44 -54.42 13.94 29.06
CA PRO A 44 -53.18 14.73 29.30
C PRO A 44 -52.40 14.41 30.63
N GLN A 45 -51.15 14.92 30.74
CA GLN A 45 -50.43 15.47 31.93
C GLN A 45 -50.47 14.82 33.36
N GLY A 46 -49.29 14.71 34.00
CA GLY A 46 -49.13 14.52 35.47
C GLY A 46 -47.65 14.60 35.94
N TYR A 47 -47.34 15.33 37.02
CA TYR A 47 -45.97 15.73 37.44
C TYR A 47 -45.32 14.87 38.56
N ALA A 48 -43.99 15.03 38.70
CA ALA A 48 -43.08 14.68 39.83
C ALA A 48 -42.61 13.21 40.00
N GLY A 49 -41.36 12.94 40.46
CA GLY A 49 -40.19 13.83 40.59
C GLY A 49 -39.00 13.33 41.45
N TYR A 50 -37.76 13.46 40.92
CA TYR A 50 -36.46 13.55 41.63
C TYR A 50 -35.90 12.30 42.41
N PRO A 51 -34.63 12.26 42.90
CA PRO A 51 -33.75 11.06 42.89
C PRO A 51 -33.15 10.75 44.31
N PRO A 52 -31.90 10.25 44.56
CA PRO A 52 -30.88 9.53 43.76
C PRO A 52 -30.20 8.28 44.45
N GLN A 53 -29.24 7.66 43.73
CA GLN A 53 -27.98 7.01 44.21
C GLN A 53 -27.95 5.65 44.96
N SER A 54 -26.77 5.01 44.81
CA SER A 54 -26.12 3.94 45.61
C SER A 54 -26.41 2.45 45.30
N ALA A 55 -25.39 1.62 45.53
CA ALA A 55 -25.34 0.15 45.43
C ALA A 55 -24.81 -0.42 46.78
N PRO A 56 -24.93 -1.74 47.10
CA PRO A 56 -23.97 -2.74 46.57
C PRO A 56 -24.54 -4.18 46.41
N SER A 57 -23.64 -5.14 46.17
CA SER A 57 -23.82 -6.61 45.94
C SER A 57 -24.41 -7.40 47.13
N PRO A 58 -24.86 -8.68 46.94
CA PRO A 58 -23.93 -9.84 47.04
C PRO A 58 -24.28 -11.10 46.19
N GLN A 59 -23.39 -12.11 46.26
CA GLN A 59 -23.56 -13.51 45.79
C GLN A 59 -24.24 -14.40 46.87
N PRO A 60 -24.81 -15.61 46.59
CA PRO A 60 -24.01 -16.85 46.36
C PRO A 60 -24.72 -17.90 45.44
N GLY A 61 -24.35 -19.21 45.51
CA GLY A 61 -25.04 -20.30 44.77
C GLY A 61 -24.67 -21.75 45.19
N TYR A 62 -25.10 -22.73 44.38
CA TYR A 62 -24.80 -24.20 44.38
C TYR A 62 -25.38 -25.16 45.46
N GLY A 63 -25.62 -26.41 45.00
CA GLY A 63 -25.98 -27.67 45.71
C GLY A 63 -26.31 -28.75 44.65
N GLY A 64 -26.32 -30.08 44.85
CA GLY A 64 -26.12 -31.00 46.00
C GLY A 64 -27.10 -32.20 45.86
N TYR A 65 -26.83 -33.47 46.19
CA TYR A 65 -25.68 -34.21 46.76
C TYR A 65 -25.86 -35.74 46.47
N GLY A 66 -24.81 -36.59 46.54
CA GLY A 66 -24.97 -38.07 46.44
C GLY A 66 -23.67 -38.90 46.62
N SER A 67 -23.73 -40.04 47.35
CA SER A 67 -22.61 -40.97 47.75
C SER A 67 -23.23 -42.30 48.30
N PRO A 68 -22.54 -43.32 48.91
CA PRO A 68 -21.10 -43.50 49.25
C PRO A 68 -20.44 -44.94 49.17
N LEU A 69 -19.09 -45.01 49.28
CA LEU A 69 -18.23 -46.08 49.91
C LEU A 69 -18.17 -47.54 49.34
N PRO A 70 -17.17 -48.42 49.70
CA PRO A 70 -15.94 -48.26 50.51
C PRO A 70 -14.59 -48.76 49.86
N GLN A 71 -13.51 -48.78 50.67
CA GLN A 71 -12.07 -49.12 50.41
C GLN A 71 -11.73 -50.62 50.68
N PRO A 72 -10.46 -51.14 50.73
CA PRO A 72 -9.09 -50.55 50.62
C PRO A 72 -8.20 -51.25 49.55
N GLN A 73 -6.86 -51.32 49.46
CA GLN A 73 -5.62 -50.84 50.16
C GLN A 73 -4.44 -50.99 49.12
N TYR A 74 -3.18 -50.54 49.19
CA TYR A 74 -2.24 -49.81 50.09
C TYR A 74 -1.52 -48.71 49.23
N GLY A 75 -0.65 -47.80 49.70
CA GLY A 75 -0.18 -47.48 51.06
C GLY A 75 1.35 -47.25 51.14
N GLY A 76 1.82 -46.00 51.22
CA GLY A 76 3.24 -45.58 51.38
C GLY A 76 3.35 -44.10 51.80
N TYR A 77 4.16 -43.78 52.81
CA TYR A 77 4.21 -42.50 53.54
C TYR A 77 5.46 -41.65 53.16
N GLN A 78 5.62 -40.34 53.45
CA GLN A 78 4.84 -39.38 54.25
C GLN A 78 4.94 -37.91 53.70
N GLN A 79 4.51 -36.91 54.47
CA GLN A 79 4.15 -35.54 54.03
C GLN A 79 5.17 -34.41 54.39
N ALA A 80 4.89 -33.19 53.92
CA ALA A 80 5.45 -31.87 54.29
C ALA A 80 4.81 -31.35 55.65
N PRO A 81 4.61 -30.04 56.01
CA PRO A 81 4.91 -28.73 55.38
C PRO A 81 5.30 -27.52 56.32
N ALA A 82 5.60 -26.35 55.69
CA ALA A 82 5.21 -24.94 56.00
C ALA A 82 5.42 -24.18 57.36
N ILE A 83 5.86 -22.89 57.25
CA ILE A 83 5.58 -21.68 58.12
C ILE A 83 6.30 -21.67 59.52
N PRO A 84 6.80 -20.55 60.16
CA PRO A 84 6.30 -19.15 60.25
C PRO A 84 7.35 -17.96 60.28
N GLN A 85 6.89 -16.75 60.67
CA GLN A 85 7.66 -15.59 61.24
C GLN A 85 7.32 -15.42 62.76
N PRO A 86 7.78 -14.40 63.57
CA PRO A 86 8.77 -13.30 63.41
C PRO A 86 9.79 -13.10 64.60
N GLY A 87 10.74 -12.15 64.47
CA GLY A 87 11.06 -11.17 65.55
C GLY A 87 12.39 -11.23 66.36
N TYR A 88 13.01 -10.05 66.56
CA TYR A 88 14.12 -9.68 67.51
C TYR A 88 15.50 -10.36 67.33
N GLY A 89 16.67 -9.77 67.63
CA GLY A 89 17.05 -8.41 68.10
C GLY A 89 18.60 -8.19 68.01
N ALA A 90 19.11 -6.95 68.13
CA ALA A 90 20.51 -6.57 67.83
C ALA A 90 21.49 -6.67 69.04
N PRO A 91 22.84 -6.58 68.85
CA PRO A 91 23.53 -5.27 68.67
C PRO A 91 24.73 -5.28 67.67
N ALA A 92 25.45 -4.15 67.58
CA ALA A 92 26.65 -3.88 66.73
C ALA A 92 27.74 -3.16 67.58
N PRO A 93 28.84 -2.53 67.06
CA PRO A 93 29.48 -2.53 65.72
C PRO A 93 31.04 -2.66 65.74
N GLN A 94 31.74 -2.76 64.58
CA GLN A 94 32.89 -1.89 64.17
C GLN A 94 33.66 -2.31 62.87
N TYR A 95 34.21 -1.29 62.19
CA TYR A 95 35.32 -1.20 61.18
C TYR A 95 35.62 -2.32 60.14
N GLY A 96 35.72 -1.97 58.84
CA GLY A 96 36.20 -2.92 57.81
C GLY A 96 36.28 -2.58 56.30
N GLN A 97 36.51 -1.33 55.86
CA GLN A 97 36.80 -0.95 54.44
C GLN A 97 35.70 -1.17 53.36
N ARG A 98 36.03 -0.86 52.09
CA ARG A 98 35.16 -0.52 50.91
C ARG A 98 35.62 -1.25 49.63
N PRO A 99 34.95 -1.17 48.44
CA PRO A 99 33.90 -0.22 48.00
C PRO A 99 32.57 -0.85 47.53
N HIS A 100 31.67 -0.01 47.02
CA HIS A 100 30.22 -0.27 46.90
C HIS A 100 29.62 0.50 45.69
N PHE A 101 28.61 -0.07 45.02
CA PHE A 101 27.78 0.62 44.02
C PHE A 101 26.48 1.14 44.69
N PRO A 102 26.24 2.48 44.71
CA PRO A 102 25.03 3.08 45.27
C PRO A 102 23.94 3.35 44.21
N THR A 103 22.85 4.00 44.65
CA THR A 103 21.53 4.07 44.00
C THR A 103 21.26 5.34 43.15
N VAL A 104 20.02 5.42 42.65
CA VAL A 104 19.44 6.37 41.69
C VAL A 104 19.61 7.87 42.02
N ASN A 105 19.69 8.66 40.94
CA ASN A 105 19.36 10.09 40.80
C ASN A 105 20.42 11.16 41.13
N SER A 106 21.20 11.55 40.12
CA SER A 106 21.73 12.91 39.98
C SER A 106 22.00 13.28 38.51
N ASN A 107 21.62 14.50 38.11
CA ASN A 107 22.00 15.10 36.83
C ASN A 107 23.41 15.70 36.91
N ALA A 108 24.33 15.36 36.00
CA ALA A 108 25.35 16.27 35.46
C ALA A 108 26.21 15.63 34.35
N TYR A 109 26.12 16.17 33.12
CA TYR A 109 27.21 16.54 32.18
C TYR A 109 28.37 15.53 31.89
N VAL A 110 28.94 15.49 30.66
CA VAL A 110 29.62 16.60 29.98
C VAL A 110 29.34 16.67 28.45
N HIS A 111 28.71 17.78 28.04
CA HIS A 111 28.69 18.36 26.69
C HIS A 111 28.19 17.53 25.47
N GLY A 112 26.86 17.50 25.28
CA GLY A 112 26.29 18.07 24.04
C GLY A 112 25.21 17.26 23.30
N ASN A 113 24.05 17.90 23.16
CA ASN A 113 22.91 17.61 22.26
C ASN A 113 22.13 16.29 22.49
N THR A 114 20.90 16.41 23.00
CA THR A 114 19.99 15.29 23.33
C THR A 114 18.94 15.01 22.24
N GLY A 115 19.26 15.31 20.98
CA GLY A 115 18.39 15.07 19.82
C GLY A 115 19.08 14.39 18.64
N ALA A 116 20.33 13.93 18.80
CA ALA A 116 21.09 13.25 17.75
C ALA A 116 20.64 11.77 17.60
N PRO A 117 20.47 11.26 16.37
CA PRO A 117 20.18 9.84 16.12
C PRO A 117 21.25 8.87 16.66
N PRO A 118 20.91 7.60 16.89
CA PRO A 118 21.85 6.61 17.41
C PRO A 118 23.05 6.40 16.45
N PRO A 119 24.29 6.33 16.97
CA PRO A 119 25.46 6.09 16.13
C PRO A 119 25.53 4.63 15.67
N PRO A 120 25.94 4.34 14.41
CA PRO A 120 26.13 2.99 13.90
C PRO A 120 26.90 2.03 14.82
N PRO A 121 26.51 0.74 14.88
CA PRO A 121 27.17 -0.26 15.71
C PRO A 121 28.60 -0.54 15.22
N GLN A 122 29.55 -0.69 16.15
CA GLN A 122 30.97 -0.88 15.83
C GLN A 122 31.35 -2.34 15.51
N GLN A 123 30.47 -3.28 15.85
CA GLN A 123 30.67 -4.71 15.63
C GLN A 123 30.44 -5.08 14.16
N VAL A 124 31.02 -6.19 13.71
CA VAL A 124 30.74 -6.77 12.39
C VAL A 124 29.24 -7.13 12.33
N GLN A 125 28.58 -6.74 11.24
CA GLN A 125 27.16 -6.97 10.98
C GLN A 125 26.98 -8.12 9.98
N THR A 126 25.80 -8.74 10.00
CA THR A 126 25.38 -9.74 9.00
C THR A 126 24.35 -9.14 8.06
N PHE A 127 24.25 -9.67 6.84
CA PHE A 127 23.33 -9.20 5.81
C PHE A 127 21.86 -9.59 6.02
N GLY A 128 21.50 -10.13 7.20
CA GLY A 128 20.15 -10.61 7.49
C GLY A 128 19.72 -11.80 6.61
N THR A 129 18.41 -11.96 6.43
CA THR A 129 17.82 -12.99 5.57
C THR A 129 17.63 -12.45 4.14
N GLY A 130 18.52 -12.82 3.23
CA GLY A 130 18.41 -12.49 1.80
C GLY A 130 19.71 -12.74 1.03
N ALA A 131 20.84 -12.33 1.59
CA ALA A 131 22.17 -12.66 1.06
C ALA A 131 22.55 -14.15 1.32
N PRO A 132 23.50 -14.72 0.57
CA PRO A 132 24.04 -16.05 0.86
C PRO A 132 24.63 -16.15 2.27
N GLY A 133 24.41 -17.27 2.95
CA GLY A 133 24.87 -17.49 4.32
C GLY A 133 26.39 -17.39 4.46
N GLY A 134 26.86 -16.40 5.23
CA GLY A 134 28.29 -16.16 5.51
C GLY A 134 28.78 -14.75 5.19
N TYR A 135 28.02 -13.96 4.43
CA TYR A 135 28.39 -12.56 4.14
C TYR A 135 28.28 -11.68 5.40
N THR A 136 29.28 -10.80 5.58
CA THR A 136 29.34 -9.84 6.69
C THR A 136 29.90 -8.49 6.23
N PHE A 137 29.47 -7.41 6.88
CA PHE A 137 29.93 -6.04 6.61
C PHE A 137 30.31 -5.33 7.92
N GLN A 138 30.97 -4.19 7.83
CA GLN A 138 31.27 -3.38 9.02
C GLN A 138 31.12 -1.88 8.71
N TYR A 139 30.32 -1.19 9.53
CA TYR A 139 30.22 0.27 9.51
C TYR A 139 31.55 0.93 9.87
N SER A 140 31.87 2.04 9.21
CA SER A 140 33.03 2.85 9.52
C SER A 140 32.79 3.73 10.76
N ASN A 141 33.82 3.92 11.59
CA ASN A 141 33.80 5.02 12.57
C ASN A 141 34.18 6.38 11.96
N CYS A 142 34.62 6.41 10.69
CA CYS A 142 35.13 7.59 9.97
C CYS A 142 36.27 8.34 10.69
N THR A 143 37.07 7.62 11.49
CA THR A 143 38.19 8.13 12.30
C THR A 143 39.57 8.00 11.64
N GLY A 144 39.65 7.38 10.47
CA GLY A 144 40.89 7.18 9.71
C GLY A 144 41.23 8.37 8.80
N ARG A 145 41.94 8.07 7.71
CA ARG A 145 42.31 9.04 6.67
C ARG A 145 41.07 9.54 5.93
N ARG A 146 41.10 10.78 5.46
CA ARG A 146 40.00 11.41 4.72
C ARG A 146 40.52 11.84 3.35
N LYS A 147 39.99 11.25 2.27
CA LYS A 147 40.40 11.51 0.88
C LYS A 147 39.18 11.83 0.03
N ALA A 148 39.24 12.86 -0.81
CA ALA A 148 38.13 13.20 -1.70
C ALA A 148 38.53 13.27 -3.18
N LEU A 149 37.64 12.83 -4.06
CA LEU A 149 37.68 13.06 -5.50
C LEU A 149 36.45 13.88 -5.88
N LEU A 150 36.69 15.06 -6.43
CA LEU A 150 35.65 16.04 -6.78
C LEU A 150 35.80 16.38 -8.28
N ILE A 151 34.76 16.11 -9.05
CA ILE A 151 34.76 16.22 -10.52
C ILE A 151 33.62 17.15 -10.94
N GLY A 152 33.94 18.19 -11.70
CA GLY A 152 32.99 19.22 -12.13
C GLY A 152 33.25 19.64 -13.57
N ILE A 153 32.33 19.32 -14.48
CA ILE A 153 32.55 19.48 -15.93
C ILE A 153 31.52 20.43 -16.53
N ASN A 154 31.95 21.60 -16.98
CA ASN A 154 31.11 22.56 -17.68
C ASN A 154 31.05 22.29 -19.21
N TYR A 155 31.98 21.52 -19.78
CA TYR A 155 32.08 21.20 -21.22
C TYR A 155 32.24 22.45 -22.11
N PHE A 156 33.17 23.34 -21.73
CA PHE A 156 33.38 24.62 -22.42
C PHE A 156 33.50 24.47 -23.96
N GLY A 157 32.71 25.25 -24.70
CA GLY A 157 32.71 25.25 -26.16
C GLY A 157 32.03 24.05 -26.84
N GLN A 158 31.49 23.10 -26.08
CA GLN A 158 30.78 21.94 -26.63
C GLN A 158 29.26 22.15 -26.69
N ARG A 159 28.58 21.39 -27.56
CA ARG A 159 27.12 21.25 -27.47
C ARG A 159 26.78 20.55 -26.15
N GLY A 160 25.94 21.20 -25.34
CA GLY A 160 25.60 20.78 -23.98
C GLY A 160 26.36 21.49 -22.86
N GLN A 161 27.10 22.58 -23.15
CA GLN A 161 27.86 23.31 -22.12
C GLN A 161 26.99 23.72 -20.91
N LEU A 162 27.35 23.21 -19.73
CA LEU A 162 26.76 23.52 -18.41
C LEU A 162 27.46 24.71 -17.76
N ARG A 163 26.91 25.20 -16.63
CA ARG A 163 27.47 26.37 -15.93
C ARG A 163 27.74 26.14 -14.44
N GLY A 164 26.99 25.27 -13.78
CA GLY A 164 27.09 25.06 -12.32
C GLY A 164 28.21 24.13 -11.83
N CYS A 165 28.63 23.15 -12.64
CA CYS A 165 29.37 21.98 -12.16
C CYS A 165 30.72 22.29 -11.48
N ILE A 166 31.43 23.30 -11.98
CA ILE A 166 32.69 23.77 -11.38
C ILE A 166 32.44 24.52 -10.05
N ASN A 167 31.29 25.19 -9.90
CA ASN A 167 30.91 25.86 -8.65
C ASN A 167 30.52 24.83 -7.58
N ASP A 168 29.88 23.73 -7.97
CA ASP A 168 29.56 22.61 -7.05
C ASP A 168 30.82 22.04 -6.41
N VAL A 169 31.86 21.81 -7.22
CA VAL A 169 33.17 21.35 -6.75
C VAL A 169 33.85 22.38 -5.83
N LYS A 170 33.77 23.67 -6.15
CA LYS A 170 34.31 24.77 -5.31
C LYS A 170 33.56 24.87 -3.97
N ASN A 171 32.24 24.68 -3.97
CA ASN A 171 31.39 24.65 -2.78
C ASN A 171 31.64 23.40 -1.92
N MET A 172 31.69 22.22 -2.54
CA MET A 172 31.87 20.94 -1.87
C MET A 172 33.27 20.81 -1.26
N SER A 173 34.33 21.13 -2.02
CA SER A 173 35.72 21.14 -1.50
C SER A 173 35.87 22.08 -0.30
N THR A 174 35.29 23.28 -0.37
CA THR A 174 35.31 24.24 0.75
C THR A 174 34.55 23.71 1.96
N TYR A 175 33.39 23.07 1.76
CA TYR A 175 32.58 22.55 2.86
C TYR A 175 33.20 21.33 3.55
N LEU A 176 33.69 20.35 2.77
CA LEU A 176 34.43 19.18 3.28
C LEU A 176 35.68 19.58 4.08
N ASN A 177 36.37 20.63 3.61
CA ASN A 177 37.58 21.14 4.26
C ASN A 177 37.27 21.93 5.54
N GLY A 178 36.25 22.79 5.53
CA GLY A 178 35.88 23.59 6.70
C GLY A 178 35.19 22.82 7.83
N HIS A 179 34.46 21.74 7.52
CA HIS A 179 33.57 21.09 8.50
C HIS A 179 33.90 19.61 8.79
N PHE A 180 34.53 18.89 7.86
CA PHE A 180 34.68 17.42 7.95
C PHE A 180 36.14 16.93 7.84
N GLY A 181 37.12 17.82 7.99
CA GLY A 181 38.53 17.46 8.15
C GLY A 181 39.22 16.88 6.91
N TYR A 182 38.60 16.98 5.73
CA TYR A 182 39.27 16.64 4.46
C TYR A 182 40.25 17.77 4.13
N LYS A 183 41.56 17.49 4.14
CA LYS A 183 42.55 18.52 3.80
C LYS A 183 42.67 18.70 2.30
N ARG A 184 43.09 19.88 1.84
CA ARG A 184 43.21 20.16 0.39
C ARG A 184 44.31 19.33 -0.29
N GLU A 185 45.36 18.97 0.43
CA GLU A 185 46.38 18.03 -0.03
C GLU A 185 45.88 16.58 -0.15
N ASP A 186 44.76 16.24 0.53
CA ASP A 186 44.06 14.96 0.43
C ASP A 186 42.83 15.03 -0.51
N MET A 187 42.76 16.04 -1.40
CA MET A 187 41.74 16.18 -2.44
C MET A 187 42.34 16.10 -3.85
N VAL A 188 41.73 15.30 -4.73
CA VAL A 188 41.92 15.42 -6.18
C VAL A 188 40.72 16.13 -6.78
N ILE A 189 40.97 17.26 -7.44
CA ILE A 189 39.95 18.13 -8.03
C ILE A 189 40.14 18.17 -9.55
N LEU A 190 39.16 17.64 -10.29
CA LEU A 190 39.18 17.62 -11.76
C LEU A 190 38.10 18.54 -12.33
N THR A 191 38.50 19.63 -12.99
CA THR A 191 37.58 20.62 -13.58
C THR A 191 38.13 21.16 -14.90
N ASP A 192 37.25 21.41 -15.88
CA ASP A 192 37.66 21.79 -17.24
C ASP A 192 38.08 23.27 -17.40
N ASP A 193 38.03 24.07 -16.32
CA ASP A 193 38.67 25.39 -16.23
C ASP A 193 40.19 25.35 -15.93
N GLN A 194 40.74 24.19 -15.54
CA GLN A 194 42.16 24.10 -15.13
C GLN A 194 43.13 23.98 -16.31
N GLN A 195 44.19 24.79 -16.30
CA GLN A 195 45.26 24.76 -17.31
C GLN A 195 46.18 23.52 -17.24
N ASN A 196 46.20 22.81 -16.11
CA ASN A 196 47.00 21.61 -15.92
C ASN A 196 46.37 20.41 -16.65
N PRO A 197 47.03 19.79 -17.65
CA PRO A 197 46.48 18.63 -18.36
C PRO A 197 46.20 17.41 -17.46
N MET A 198 46.84 17.32 -16.29
CA MET A 198 46.59 16.25 -15.31
C MET A 198 45.37 16.51 -14.42
N SER A 199 44.86 17.75 -14.37
CA SER A 199 43.65 18.15 -13.65
C SER A 199 42.41 18.24 -14.55
N GLN A 200 42.55 18.18 -15.86
CA GLN A 200 41.41 18.17 -16.78
C GLN A 200 40.58 16.87 -16.62
N PRO A 201 39.24 16.90 -16.59
CA PRO A 201 38.39 15.74 -16.34
C PRO A 201 38.20 14.85 -17.59
N THR A 202 39.31 14.37 -18.17
CA THR A 202 39.33 13.37 -19.26
C THR A 202 39.06 11.96 -18.74
N LYS A 203 38.63 11.02 -19.60
CA LYS A 203 38.35 9.62 -19.18
C LYS A 203 39.55 9.01 -18.45
N GLN A 204 40.75 9.19 -18.99
CA GLN A 204 41.99 8.68 -18.38
C GLN A 204 42.30 9.34 -17.03
N ASN A 205 42.08 10.64 -16.88
CA ASN A 205 42.33 11.35 -15.63
C ASN A 205 41.31 10.98 -14.55
N ILE A 206 40.03 10.83 -14.91
CA ILE A 206 38.96 10.40 -14.00
C ILE A 206 39.23 8.97 -13.49
N LEU A 207 39.46 8.00 -14.37
CA LEU A 207 39.75 6.61 -13.97
C LEU A 207 41.01 6.52 -13.10
N ARG A 208 42.08 7.26 -13.43
CA ARG A 208 43.28 7.36 -12.58
C ARG A 208 42.96 7.93 -11.19
N ALA A 209 42.09 8.93 -11.11
CA ALA A 209 41.69 9.55 -9.86
C ALA A 209 40.79 8.62 -9.02
N MET A 210 39.88 7.87 -9.64
CA MET A 210 39.06 6.84 -8.97
C MET A 210 39.94 5.75 -8.35
N HIS A 211 40.92 5.23 -9.11
CA HIS A 211 41.94 4.32 -8.57
C HIS A 211 42.76 4.97 -7.43
N TRP A 212 43.13 6.25 -7.54
CA TRP A 212 43.81 6.96 -6.45
C TRP A 212 42.93 7.08 -5.19
N LEU A 213 41.61 7.29 -5.33
CA LEU A 213 40.69 7.48 -4.21
C LEU A 213 40.65 6.24 -3.31
N VAL A 214 40.48 5.05 -3.90
CA VAL A 214 40.45 3.79 -3.14
C VAL A 214 41.83 3.25 -2.76
N LYS A 215 42.90 3.69 -3.43
CA LYS A 215 44.25 3.18 -3.18
C LYS A 215 44.66 3.30 -1.71
N ASP A 216 45.17 2.18 -1.19
CA ASP A 216 45.69 1.98 0.17
C ASP A 216 44.69 2.30 1.30
N ALA A 217 43.39 2.30 1.02
CA ALA A 217 42.32 2.54 2.00
C ALA A 217 42.22 1.43 3.06
N ARG A 218 42.00 1.83 4.31
CA ARG A 218 41.99 0.97 5.50
C ARG A 218 40.71 1.14 6.32
N PRO A 219 40.32 0.14 7.14
CA PRO A 219 39.14 0.26 7.99
C PRO A 219 39.16 1.55 8.84
N ASN A 220 38.02 2.24 8.84
CA ASN A 220 37.74 3.57 9.38
C ASN A 220 38.21 4.78 8.54
N ASP A 221 38.92 4.59 7.43
CA ASP A 221 39.12 5.66 6.43
C ASP A 221 37.76 6.12 5.86
N SER A 222 37.67 7.39 5.48
CA SER A 222 36.47 8.05 4.96
C SER A 222 36.74 8.67 3.60
N LEU A 223 36.41 7.92 2.55
CA LEU A 223 36.51 8.32 1.16
C LEU A 223 35.26 9.11 0.75
N PHE A 224 35.43 10.10 -0.12
CA PHE A 224 34.34 10.91 -0.66
C PHE A 224 34.48 11.05 -2.18
N PHE A 225 33.41 10.76 -2.91
CA PHE A 225 33.33 10.93 -4.36
C PHE A 225 32.20 11.92 -4.71
N HIS A 226 32.47 12.86 -5.60
CA HIS A 226 31.47 13.80 -6.09
C HIS A 226 31.65 14.03 -7.59
N TYR A 227 30.56 13.89 -8.32
CA TYR A 227 30.47 14.19 -9.74
C TYR A 227 29.33 15.18 -9.99
N SER A 228 29.63 16.29 -10.64
CA SER A 228 28.65 17.20 -11.26
C SER A 228 29.00 17.37 -12.73
N GLY A 229 28.03 17.12 -13.61
CA GLY A 229 28.25 17.07 -15.06
C GLY A 229 27.09 16.38 -15.78
N HIS A 230 27.32 15.98 -17.04
CA HIS A 230 26.34 15.20 -17.78
C HIS A 230 26.42 13.73 -17.39
N GLY A 231 25.26 13.19 -17.04
CA GLY A 231 25.01 11.75 -16.97
C GLY A 231 24.04 11.33 -18.08
N GLY A 232 23.93 10.04 -18.31
CA GLY A 232 23.05 9.44 -19.32
C GLY A 232 23.02 7.93 -19.18
N GLN A 233 22.54 7.25 -20.21
CA GLN A 233 22.42 5.80 -20.24
C GLN A 233 23.02 5.23 -21.53
N THR A 234 23.64 4.05 -21.44
CA THR A 234 24.03 3.21 -22.58
C THR A 234 23.36 1.85 -22.48
N LYS A 235 23.32 1.06 -23.55
CA LYS A 235 22.62 -0.23 -23.51
C LYS A 235 23.45 -1.27 -22.75
N ASP A 236 22.83 -1.85 -21.72
CA ASP A 236 23.29 -3.03 -20.98
C ASP A 236 23.75 -4.17 -21.91
N LEU A 237 24.96 -4.66 -21.62
CA LEU A 237 25.64 -5.76 -22.32
C LEU A 237 25.86 -7.02 -21.45
N ASP A 238 25.65 -6.91 -20.15
CA ASP A 238 25.99 -7.91 -19.12
C ASP A 238 24.74 -8.65 -18.60
N GLY A 239 23.60 -7.98 -18.58
CA GLY A 239 22.31 -8.44 -18.11
C GLY A 239 22.07 -8.23 -16.62
N ASP A 240 22.62 -7.18 -15.99
CA ASP A 240 22.43 -6.91 -14.56
C ASP A 240 21.76 -5.59 -14.18
N GLU A 241 21.38 -4.73 -15.14
CA GLU A 241 20.52 -3.57 -14.83
C GLU A 241 19.03 -3.72 -15.20
N GLU A 242 18.21 -3.10 -14.32
CA GLU A 242 16.80 -3.43 -14.10
C GLU A 242 15.85 -2.87 -15.17
N ASP A 243 16.27 -1.85 -15.93
CA ASP A 243 15.59 -1.34 -17.13
C ASP A 243 16.29 -1.79 -18.44
N GLY A 244 17.54 -2.27 -18.35
CA GLY A 244 18.37 -2.67 -19.47
C GLY A 244 19.26 -1.57 -20.04
N TYR A 245 19.67 -0.61 -19.22
CA TYR A 245 20.65 0.40 -19.54
C TYR A 245 21.66 0.58 -18.39
N ASP A 246 22.94 0.71 -18.74
CA ASP A 246 24.00 1.09 -17.80
C ASP A 246 23.97 2.62 -17.61
N GLU A 247 24.05 3.10 -16.38
CA GLU A 247 24.23 4.51 -16.07
C GLU A 247 25.64 4.98 -16.44
N VAL A 248 25.76 6.15 -17.09
CA VAL A 248 27.04 6.66 -17.57
C VAL A 248 27.31 8.09 -17.15
N ILE A 249 28.55 8.38 -16.77
CA ILE A 249 29.07 9.75 -16.69
C ILE A 249 29.88 10.09 -17.96
N TYR A 250 29.81 11.35 -18.40
CA TYR A 250 30.53 11.82 -19.58
C TYR A 250 31.78 12.63 -19.19
N PRO A 251 33.00 12.13 -19.43
CA PRO A 251 34.24 12.91 -19.34
C PRO A 251 34.28 14.07 -20.34
N VAL A 252 35.16 15.06 -20.17
CA VAL A 252 35.24 16.22 -21.10
C VAL A 252 35.62 15.80 -22.53
N ASP A 253 36.34 14.70 -22.68
CA ASP A 253 36.78 14.10 -23.95
C ASP A 253 35.88 12.95 -24.45
N PHE A 254 34.66 12.78 -23.91
CA PHE A 254 33.78 11.63 -24.20
C PHE A 254 33.50 11.38 -25.69
N ARG A 255 33.54 12.44 -26.53
CA ARG A 255 33.37 12.35 -27.99
C ARG A 255 34.50 11.62 -28.71
N GLN A 256 35.63 11.38 -28.03
CA GLN A 256 36.81 10.67 -28.53
C GLN A 256 37.13 9.45 -27.66
N ALA A 257 37.02 9.57 -26.33
CA ALA A 257 37.37 8.51 -25.37
C ALA A 257 36.19 7.63 -24.90
N GLY A 258 34.95 7.99 -25.23
CA GLY A 258 33.74 7.37 -24.71
C GLY A 258 33.35 7.85 -23.30
N HIS A 259 32.19 7.40 -22.83
CA HIS A 259 31.71 7.60 -21.46
C HIS A 259 32.37 6.61 -20.48
N ILE A 260 32.07 6.73 -19.19
CA ILE A 260 32.39 5.73 -18.15
C ILE A 260 31.06 5.18 -17.64
N VAL A 261 30.91 3.85 -17.63
CA VAL A 261 29.72 3.15 -17.10
C VAL A 261 29.85 2.90 -15.59
N ASP A 262 28.72 2.78 -14.92
CA ASP A 262 28.54 2.31 -13.54
C ASP A 262 29.34 1.03 -13.20
N ASP A 263 29.31 -0.03 -14.01
CA ASP A 263 30.09 -1.26 -13.82
C ASP A 263 31.62 -0.97 -13.73
N GLU A 264 32.12 -0.05 -14.58
CA GLU A 264 33.51 0.40 -14.50
C GLU A 264 33.77 1.22 -13.22
N MET A 265 32.79 1.98 -12.73
CA MET A 265 32.88 2.73 -11.47
C MET A 265 32.77 1.82 -10.23
N HIS A 266 31.89 0.83 -10.21
CA HIS A 266 31.72 -0.15 -9.13
C HIS A 266 32.97 -1.01 -8.98
N ARG A 267 33.45 -1.60 -10.09
CA ARG A 267 34.67 -2.40 -10.15
C ARG A 267 35.91 -1.65 -9.66
N ILE A 268 35.97 -0.33 -9.83
CA ILE A 268 37.09 0.51 -9.38
C ILE A 268 36.89 1.04 -7.97
N MET A 269 35.67 1.42 -7.57
CA MET A 269 35.43 2.18 -6.32
C MET A 269 34.73 1.41 -5.20
N VAL A 270 34.03 0.31 -5.50
CA VAL A 270 33.24 -0.47 -4.52
C VAL A 270 33.87 -1.83 -4.26
N THR A 271 34.21 -2.58 -5.31
CA THR A 271 34.77 -3.94 -5.22
C THR A 271 36.10 -4.05 -4.45
N PRO A 272 37.08 -3.12 -4.54
CA PRO A 272 38.36 -3.27 -3.84
C PRO A 272 38.36 -2.76 -2.39
N LEU A 273 37.22 -2.29 -1.85
CA LEU A 273 37.17 -1.73 -0.50
C LEU A 273 37.06 -2.81 0.59
N GLN A 274 37.82 -2.60 1.66
CA GLN A 274 37.83 -3.48 2.84
C GLN A 274 36.65 -3.15 3.79
N PRO A 275 36.12 -4.13 4.55
CA PRO A 275 35.13 -3.87 5.60
C PRO A 275 35.55 -2.76 6.56
N GLY A 276 34.61 -1.88 6.92
CA GLY A 276 34.87 -0.72 7.76
C GLY A 276 35.50 0.48 7.04
N VAL A 277 35.89 0.40 5.76
CA VAL A 277 36.16 1.60 4.93
C VAL A 277 34.83 2.27 4.62
N ARG A 278 34.73 3.60 4.78
CA ARG A 278 33.60 4.39 4.27
C ARG A 278 33.90 4.92 2.87
N LEU A 279 32.96 4.81 1.95
CA LEU A 279 32.84 5.66 0.77
C LEU A 279 31.45 6.32 0.76
N THR A 280 31.40 7.65 0.76
CA THR A 280 30.17 8.39 0.39
C THR A 280 30.33 8.93 -1.02
N ALA A 281 29.37 8.65 -1.90
CA ALA A 281 29.31 9.17 -3.25
C ALA A 281 28.12 10.11 -3.46
N ILE A 282 28.30 11.16 -4.26
CA ILE A 282 27.23 12.10 -4.65
C ILE A 282 27.29 12.32 -6.16
N PHE A 283 26.17 12.06 -6.84
CA PHE A 283 26.00 12.32 -8.27
C PHE A 283 24.95 13.43 -8.49
N ASP A 284 25.40 14.53 -9.09
CA ASP A 284 24.56 15.65 -9.53
C ASP A 284 24.51 15.66 -11.06
N SER A 285 23.82 14.65 -11.58
CA SER A 285 23.70 14.38 -13.01
C SER A 285 22.37 13.70 -13.33
N CYS A 286 21.89 13.85 -14.56
CA CYS A 286 20.86 12.99 -15.16
C CYS A 286 21.23 11.51 -14.96
N HIS A 287 20.24 10.61 -14.93
CA HIS A 287 20.43 9.15 -14.90
C HIS A 287 21.55 8.74 -13.93
N SER A 288 21.21 8.74 -12.64
CA SER A 288 22.19 8.52 -11.56
C SER A 288 21.61 7.68 -10.42
N GLY A 289 20.46 7.03 -10.61
CA GLY A 289 19.86 6.17 -9.59
C GLY A 289 20.76 5.02 -9.18
N SER A 290 21.41 4.38 -10.17
CA SER A 290 22.18 3.15 -10.02
C SER A 290 23.69 3.32 -10.26
N ALA A 291 24.20 4.55 -10.42
CA ALA A 291 25.57 4.88 -10.87
C ALA A 291 26.79 4.36 -10.03
N LEU A 292 26.58 3.48 -9.04
CA LEU A 292 27.61 2.68 -8.34
C LEU A 292 27.14 1.24 -8.05
N ASP A 293 26.12 0.76 -8.76
CA ASP A 293 25.61 -0.62 -8.71
C ASP A 293 25.14 -1.08 -7.33
N LEU A 294 24.77 -0.16 -6.44
CA LEU A 294 24.52 -0.47 -5.02
C LEU A 294 23.16 -1.17 -4.83
N PRO A 295 23.12 -2.47 -4.46
CA PRO A 295 21.93 -3.31 -4.64
C PRO A 295 20.83 -3.09 -3.58
N TYR A 296 21.05 -2.22 -2.58
CA TYR A 296 20.04 -1.86 -1.59
C TYR A 296 19.59 -0.43 -1.81
N ILE A 297 18.40 -0.24 -2.38
CA ILE A 297 17.83 1.06 -2.75
C ILE A 297 16.68 1.44 -1.82
N TYR A 298 16.69 2.65 -1.26
CA TYR A 298 15.72 3.08 -0.23
C TYR A 298 14.68 4.07 -0.76
N SER A 299 13.53 4.10 -0.10
CA SER A 299 12.50 5.13 -0.22
C SER A 299 12.74 6.30 0.74
N THR A 300 12.05 7.42 0.53
CA THR A 300 12.06 8.58 1.44
C THR A 300 11.60 8.26 2.86
N GLN A 301 10.88 7.16 3.04
CA GLN A 301 10.43 6.63 4.33
C GLN A 301 11.50 5.78 5.04
N GLY A 302 12.70 5.63 4.45
CA GLY A 302 13.76 4.78 4.97
C GLY A 302 13.57 3.28 4.72
N ILE A 303 12.47 2.90 4.06
CA ILE A 303 12.09 1.52 3.74
C ILE A 303 12.81 1.09 2.44
N LEU A 304 13.40 -0.10 2.43
CA LEU A 304 13.99 -0.75 1.25
C LEU A 304 12.92 -0.92 0.14
N LYS A 305 13.29 -0.66 -1.13
CA LYS A 305 12.44 -0.92 -2.29
C LYS A 305 12.68 -2.36 -2.78
N GLU A 306 11.78 -3.28 -2.44
CA GLU A 306 11.73 -4.61 -3.08
C GLU A 306 10.73 -4.59 -4.25
N PRO A 307 11.04 -5.22 -5.40
CA PRO A 307 10.11 -5.30 -6.53
C PRO A 307 8.92 -6.22 -6.20
N ASN A 308 7.71 -5.67 -6.22
CA ASN A 308 6.49 -6.39 -5.89
C ASN A 308 5.76 -6.77 -7.18
N LEU A 309 6.00 -8.00 -7.67
CA LEU A 309 5.48 -8.47 -8.94
C LEU A 309 3.94 -8.38 -9.06
N ALA A 310 3.16 -8.43 -7.97
CA ALA A 310 1.71 -8.27 -8.04
C ALA A 310 1.29 -6.80 -8.25
N LYS A 311 2.05 -5.86 -7.68
CA LYS A 311 1.88 -4.41 -7.90
C LYS A 311 2.38 -3.99 -9.28
N GLU A 312 3.50 -4.55 -9.71
CA GLU A 312 4.13 -4.31 -11.02
C GLU A 312 3.38 -4.99 -12.17
N ALA A 313 2.70 -6.11 -11.91
CA ALA A 313 1.69 -6.68 -12.82
C ALA A 313 0.62 -5.64 -13.17
N GLY A 314 -0.01 -5.04 -12.15
CA GLY A 314 -1.02 -4.00 -12.33
C GLY A 314 -0.45 -2.74 -13.00
N GLN A 315 0.69 -2.24 -12.53
CA GLN A 315 1.30 -1.01 -13.06
C GLN A 315 1.86 -1.16 -14.48
N GLY A 316 2.45 -2.29 -14.83
CA GLY A 316 2.91 -2.60 -16.19
C GLY A 316 1.75 -2.72 -17.17
N LEU A 317 0.67 -3.38 -16.77
CA LEU A 317 -0.56 -3.48 -17.55
C LEU A 317 -1.22 -2.11 -17.77
N LEU A 318 -1.25 -1.26 -16.73
CA LEU A 318 -1.70 0.14 -16.83
C LEU A 318 -0.81 1.00 -17.74
N GLY A 319 0.51 0.81 -17.70
CA GLY A 319 1.45 1.50 -18.59
C GLY A 319 1.19 1.18 -20.06
N ILE A 320 1.07 -0.12 -20.37
CA ILE A 320 0.69 -0.63 -21.70
C ILE A 320 -0.65 -0.03 -22.18
N VAL A 321 -1.66 -0.02 -21.30
CA VAL A 321 -2.99 0.57 -21.55
C VAL A 321 -2.90 2.07 -21.86
N SER A 322 -2.06 2.82 -21.15
CA SER A 322 -1.92 4.26 -21.34
C SER A 322 -1.38 4.62 -22.74
N SER A 323 -0.59 3.75 -23.35
CA SER A 323 -0.11 3.90 -24.74
C SER A 323 -1.19 3.56 -25.76
N TYR A 324 -1.98 2.51 -25.53
CA TYR A 324 -3.14 2.16 -26.37
C TYR A 324 -4.14 3.32 -26.45
N ALA A 325 -4.48 3.93 -25.32
CA ALA A 325 -5.38 5.09 -25.26
C ALA A 325 -4.83 6.38 -25.90
N ARG A 326 -3.53 6.41 -26.26
CA ARG A 326 -2.84 7.56 -26.90
C ARG A 326 -2.51 7.33 -28.38
N GLY A 327 -2.66 6.10 -28.89
CA GLY A 327 -2.41 5.78 -30.30
C GLY A 327 -0.93 5.78 -30.73
N ASP A 328 0.02 5.83 -29.79
CA ASP A 328 1.46 5.81 -30.11
C ASP A 328 1.96 4.38 -30.35
N LEU A 329 1.85 3.95 -31.60
CA LEU A 329 2.36 2.64 -32.05
C LEU A 329 3.89 2.54 -32.06
N GLY A 330 4.62 3.66 -31.97
CA GLY A 330 6.09 3.69 -31.99
C GLY A 330 6.69 3.30 -30.65
N GLY A 331 6.16 3.86 -29.56
CA GLY A 331 6.59 3.52 -28.19
C GLY A 331 6.25 2.08 -27.75
N MET A 332 5.27 1.43 -28.39
CA MET A 332 4.82 0.09 -28.00
C MET A 332 5.91 -0.98 -28.05
N ALA A 333 6.80 -0.94 -29.05
CA ALA A 333 7.81 -1.97 -29.24
C ALA A 333 8.89 -1.95 -28.13
N SER A 334 9.37 -0.77 -27.74
CA SER A 334 10.35 -0.63 -26.66
C SER A 334 9.72 -0.90 -25.28
N THR A 335 8.51 -0.39 -25.00
CA THR A 335 7.83 -0.64 -23.72
C THR A 335 7.49 -2.12 -23.53
N ALA A 336 6.98 -2.80 -24.56
CA ALA A 336 6.66 -4.23 -24.46
C ALA A 336 7.92 -5.09 -24.31
N MET A 337 9.01 -4.77 -25.01
CA MET A 337 10.28 -5.50 -24.90
C MET A 337 10.95 -5.29 -23.53
N GLY A 338 10.91 -4.06 -23.00
CA GLY A 338 11.40 -3.74 -21.65
C GLY A 338 10.60 -4.44 -20.56
N LEU A 339 9.27 -4.48 -20.67
CA LEU A 339 8.42 -5.24 -19.76
C LEU A 339 8.61 -6.76 -19.90
N PHE A 340 8.87 -7.28 -21.10
CA PHE A 340 9.17 -8.71 -21.29
C PHE A 340 10.53 -9.09 -20.70
N LYS A 341 11.56 -8.23 -20.78
CA LYS A 341 12.81 -8.39 -20.01
C LYS A 341 12.48 -8.37 -18.52
N LYS A 342 11.92 -7.28 -18.01
CA LYS A 342 11.70 -7.06 -16.57
C LYS A 342 10.81 -8.13 -15.91
N ALA A 343 9.76 -8.61 -16.59
CA ALA A 343 8.89 -9.68 -16.09
C ALA A 343 9.49 -11.10 -16.16
N THR A 344 10.59 -11.30 -16.89
CA THR A 344 11.29 -12.59 -16.98
C THR A 344 12.66 -12.61 -16.31
N THR A 345 13.25 -11.44 -16.02
CA THR A 345 14.56 -11.32 -15.38
C THR A 345 14.57 -10.51 -14.08
N GLY A 346 13.53 -9.75 -13.73
CA GLY A 346 13.58 -8.80 -12.61
C GLY A 346 13.94 -9.43 -11.25
N SER A 347 13.33 -10.57 -10.90
CA SER A 347 13.68 -11.32 -9.69
C SER A 347 15.11 -11.84 -9.72
N ASP A 348 15.58 -12.24 -10.89
CA ASP A 348 16.85 -12.94 -11.06
C ASP A 348 18.01 -11.95 -11.15
N VAL A 349 17.77 -10.76 -11.70
CA VAL A 349 18.66 -9.58 -11.67
C VAL A 349 18.78 -9.04 -10.26
N TYR A 350 17.67 -8.78 -9.56
CA TYR A 350 17.75 -8.35 -8.15
C TYR A 350 18.53 -9.37 -7.28
N ASN A 351 18.24 -10.68 -7.45
CA ASN A 351 19.00 -11.73 -6.75
C ASN A 351 20.45 -11.89 -7.25
N ARG A 352 20.76 -11.55 -8.50
CA ARG A 352 22.13 -11.48 -9.03
C ARG A 352 22.87 -10.35 -8.32
N ASN A 353 22.33 -9.13 -8.34
CA ASN A 353 22.98 -7.93 -7.83
C ASN A 353 23.21 -8.02 -6.32
N ILE A 354 22.25 -8.56 -5.55
CA ILE A 354 22.43 -8.89 -4.12
C ILE A 354 23.58 -9.89 -3.88
N ARG A 355 23.93 -10.75 -4.85
CA ARG A 355 25.04 -11.72 -4.75
C ARG A 355 26.37 -11.20 -5.33
N THR A 356 26.34 -10.36 -6.36
CA THR A 356 27.53 -9.91 -7.12
C THR A 356 27.97 -8.48 -6.79
N LYS A 357 27.02 -7.55 -6.64
CA LYS A 357 27.24 -6.11 -6.39
C LYS A 357 27.21 -5.74 -4.88
N THR A 358 26.98 -6.72 -3.99
CA THR A 358 27.13 -6.57 -2.51
C THR A 358 28.61 -6.40 -2.11
N SER A 359 28.91 -5.45 -1.20
CA SER A 359 30.25 -5.27 -0.63
C SER A 359 30.24 -5.21 0.90
N GLY A 360 31.29 -5.74 1.53
CA GLY A 360 31.48 -5.70 2.99
C GLY A 360 31.93 -4.34 3.54
N ALA A 361 32.32 -3.41 2.66
CA ALA A 361 32.63 -2.02 2.99
C ALA A 361 31.36 -1.16 3.12
N ASP A 362 31.47 -0.08 3.90
CA ASP A 362 30.40 0.90 4.17
C ASP A 362 30.33 1.87 2.98
N VAL A 363 29.53 1.57 1.96
CA VAL A 363 29.40 2.39 0.75
C VAL A 363 27.98 2.92 0.64
N ILE A 364 27.85 4.24 0.59
CA ILE A 364 26.59 4.97 0.49
C ILE A 364 26.63 5.89 -0.74
N MET A 365 25.60 5.84 -1.58
CA MET A 365 25.41 6.77 -2.70
C MET A 365 24.18 7.64 -2.50
N TRP A 366 24.31 8.90 -2.89
CA TRP A 366 23.24 9.88 -2.99
C TRP A 366 23.16 10.40 -4.44
N SER A 367 21.97 10.43 -5.02
CA SER A 367 21.77 10.95 -6.38
C SER A 367 20.48 11.75 -6.54
N GLY A 368 20.46 12.68 -7.50
CA GLY A 368 19.38 13.66 -7.67
C GLY A 368 18.22 13.24 -8.59
N SER A 369 18.36 12.14 -9.34
CA SER A 369 17.47 11.83 -10.46
C SER A 369 16.79 10.46 -10.33
N LYS A 370 15.60 10.37 -10.95
CA LYS A 370 15.14 9.13 -11.56
C LYS A 370 15.57 9.06 -13.02
N ASP A 371 15.48 7.87 -13.57
CA ASP A 371 16.26 7.41 -14.73
C ASP A 371 15.59 7.80 -16.07
N THR A 372 14.82 8.89 -16.05
CA THR A 372 14.00 9.39 -17.16
C THR A 372 13.99 10.93 -17.26
N GLN A 373 14.96 11.63 -16.65
CA GLN A 373 14.98 13.10 -16.55
C GLN A 373 16.30 13.72 -17.05
N THR A 374 16.18 14.70 -17.95
CA THR A 374 17.29 15.53 -18.42
C THR A 374 17.51 16.74 -17.49
N SER A 375 18.77 17.08 -17.20
CA SER A 375 19.11 18.20 -16.31
C SER A 375 18.82 19.57 -16.93
N SER A 376 18.60 20.56 -16.05
CA SER A 376 18.60 21.98 -16.36
C SER A 376 19.43 22.69 -15.29
N ASP A 377 20.28 23.65 -15.68
CA ASP A 377 21.09 24.45 -14.74
C ASP A 377 20.15 25.16 -13.73
N ALA A 378 20.36 24.96 -12.42
CA ALA A 378 19.66 25.72 -11.40
C ALA A 378 20.32 27.08 -11.17
N GLN A 379 19.53 28.15 -11.13
CA GLN A 379 19.97 29.47 -10.69
C GLN A 379 19.61 29.67 -9.21
N ILE A 380 20.63 29.89 -8.37
CA ILE A 380 20.46 30.12 -6.93
C ILE A 380 21.28 31.34 -6.55
N GLY A 381 20.64 32.37 -6.00
CA GLY A 381 21.29 33.65 -5.64
C GLY A 381 21.84 34.47 -6.82
N GLY A 382 21.59 34.05 -8.07
CA GLY A 382 22.15 34.64 -9.29
C GLY A 382 23.32 33.85 -9.90
N GLU A 383 23.84 32.84 -9.21
CA GLU A 383 24.87 31.93 -9.73
C GLU A 383 24.26 30.61 -10.22
N ALA A 384 24.92 29.96 -11.17
CA ALA A 384 24.59 28.60 -11.60
C ALA A 384 25.24 27.59 -10.64
N THR A 385 24.46 26.61 -10.19
CA THR A 385 24.86 25.56 -9.22
C THR A 385 24.06 24.29 -9.54
N GLY A 386 24.60 23.11 -9.31
CA GLY A 386 23.90 21.83 -9.36
C GLY A 386 22.93 21.67 -8.18
N ALA A 387 21.72 21.20 -8.47
CA ALA A 387 20.63 21.20 -7.49
C ALA A 387 20.85 20.17 -6.37
N MET A 388 21.36 18.96 -6.69
CA MET A 388 21.60 17.91 -5.69
C MET A 388 22.78 18.26 -4.78
N SER A 389 23.87 18.80 -5.35
CA SER A 389 25.05 19.25 -4.61
C SER A 389 24.69 20.39 -3.65
N TRP A 390 23.90 21.35 -4.12
CA TRP A 390 23.41 22.45 -3.31
C TRP A 390 22.48 21.98 -2.19
N ALA A 391 21.52 21.09 -2.50
CA ALA A 391 20.58 20.54 -1.52
C ALA A 391 21.31 19.76 -0.43
N PHE A 392 22.25 18.89 -0.79
CA PHE A 392 23.07 18.11 0.15
C PHE A 392 23.88 18.99 1.10
N VAL A 393 24.61 19.98 0.56
CA VAL A 393 25.40 20.92 1.37
C VAL A 393 24.50 21.82 2.23
N THR A 394 23.31 22.18 1.75
CA THR A 394 22.37 23.02 2.51
C THR A 394 21.69 22.24 3.64
N ALA A 395 21.28 20.99 3.40
CA ALA A 395 20.73 20.10 4.42
C ALA A 395 21.72 19.87 5.57
N LEU A 396 22.98 19.56 5.28
CA LEU A 396 24.03 19.39 6.30
C LEU A 396 24.41 20.71 7.01
N LYS A 397 24.32 21.86 6.33
CA LYS A 397 24.49 23.18 6.97
C LYS A 397 23.35 23.51 7.94
N LYS A 398 22.11 23.11 7.64
CA LYS A 398 20.96 23.29 8.55
C LYS A 398 21.02 22.31 9.73
N ASN A 399 21.39 21.05 9.51
CA ASN A 399 21.65 20.09 10.58
C ASN A 399 22.77 19.09 10.20
N PRO A 400 23.94 19.13 10.87
CA PRO A 400 25.03 18.16 10.65
C PRO A 400 24.87 16.85 11.44
N GLN A 401 23.85 16.71 12.29
CA GLN A 401 23.57 15.51 13.07
C GLN A 401 22.23 14.90 12.64
N GLN A 402 22.26 14.22 11.49
CA GLN A 402 21.10 13.57 10.86
C GLN A 402 21.33 12.08 10.66
N SER A 403 20.24 11.31 10.73
CA SER A 403 20.21 9.93 10.25
C SER A 403 20.09 9.90 8.73
N TYR A 404 20.34 8.75 8.10
CA TYR A 404 20.21 8.62 6.64
C TYR A 404 18.79 8.98 6.15
N VAL A 405 17.73 8.58 6.86
CA VAL A 405 16.35 8.96 6.52
C VAL A 405 16.07 10.45 6.77
N GLN A 406 16.65 11.06 7.80
CA GLN A 406 16.51 12.51 8.02
C GLN A 406 17.25 13.32 6.95
N LEU A 407 18.48 12.93 6.60
CA LEU A 407 19.28 13.59 5.58
C LEU A 407 18.62 13.45 4.20
N LEU A 408 18.08 12.27 3.86
CA LEU A 408 17.32 12.05 2.62
C LEU A 408 16.11 12.99 2.50
N ASN A 409 15.36 13.18 3.59
CA ASN A 409 14.21 14.09 3.60
C ASN A 409 14.64 15.56 3.64
N SER A 410 15.68 15.94 4.38
CA SER A 410 16.18 17.33 4.35
C SER A 410 16.71 17.73 2.97
N ILE A 411 17.40 16.82 2.26
CA ILE A 411 17.79 17.03 0.85
C ILE A 411 16.55 17.23 -0.02
N ARG A 412 15.50 16.41 0.20
CA ARG A 412 14.23 16.54 -0.50
C ARG A 412 13.56 17.89 -0.22
N ASP A 413 13.54 18.36 1.02
CA ASP A 413 12.92 19.65 1.40
C ASP A 413 13.65 20.86 0.78
N GLU A 414 14.96 20.76 0.52
CA GLU A 414 15.67 21.75 -0.27
C GLU A 414 15.29 21.72 -1.76
N LEU A 415 14.99 20.54 -2.32
CA LEU A 415 14.64 20.37 -3.74
C LEU A 415 13.15 20.62 -4.04
N GLU A 416 12.25 20.25 -3.14
CA GLU A 416 10.81 20.22 -3.37
C GLU A 416 10.24 21.62 -3.62
N GLY A 417 9.37 21.72 -4.62
CA GLY A 417 8.82 22.98 -5.13
C GLY A 417 9.81 23.87 -5.91
N LYS A 418 11.08 23.47 -6.05
CA LYS A 418 12.11 24.24 -6.77
C LYS A 418 12.67 23.49 -7.98
N TYR A 419 12.80 22.16 -7.91
CA TYR A 419 13.35 21.31 -8.97
C TYR A 419 12.55 20.02 -9.12
N ASP A 420 12.50 19.46 -10.33
CA ASP A 420 11.87 18.15 -10.61
C ASP A 420 12.71 16.95 -10.15
N GLN A 421 13.93 17.20 -9.65
CA GLN A 421 14.83 16.21 -9.06
C GLN A 421 14.22 15.55 -7.82
N LYS A 422 14.46 14.25 -7.64
CA LYS A 422 13.95 13.46 -6.52
C LYS A 422 15.11 12.66 -5.94
N PRO A 423 15.56 12.97 -4.71
CA PRO A 423 16.77 12.39 -4.19
C PRO A 423 16.59 10.90 -3.88
N GLN A 424 17.65 10.15 -4.15
CA GLN A 424 17.73 8.71 -3.92
C GLN A 424 18.92 8.38 -3.02
N LEU A 425 18.75 7.34 -2.22
CA LEU A 425 19.74 6.76 -1.32
C LEU A 425 19.89 5.28 -1.66
N SER A 426 21.12 4.81 -1.83
CA SER A 426 21.45 3.39 -1.98
C SER A 426 22.74 3.02 -1.26
N SER A 427 22.92 1.72 -0.95
CA SER A 427 24.05 1.21 -0.17
C SER A 427 24.55 -0.17 -0.62
N SER A 428 25.81 -0.48 -0.30
CA SER A 428 26.46 -1.79 -0.56
C SER A 428 25.93 -2.94 0.30
N HIS A 429 25.23 -2.63 1.39
CA HIS A 429 24.71 -3.56 2.39
C HIS A 429 23.38 -3.04 2.99
N PRO A 430 22.60 -3.88 3.69
CA PRO A 430 21.43 -3.44 4.43
C PRO A 430 21.77 -2.31 5.41
N LEU A 431 21.01 -1.23 5.38
CA LEU A 431 21.25 0.00 6.12
C LEU A 431 20.06 0.26 7.05
N ASP A 432 20.30 0.32 8.35
CA ASP A 432 19.32 0.94 9.25
C ASP A 432 19.38 2.46 9.03
N THR A 433 18.40 2.96 8.28
CA THR A 433 18.34 4.36 7.87
C THR A 433 18.07 5.32 9.04
N ASN A 434 17.76 4.81 10.24
CA ASN A 434 17.63 5.59 11.48
C ASN A 434 18.99 5.90 12.14
N LEU A 435 20.08 5.24 11.72
CA LEU A 435 21.42 5.51 12.24
C LEU A 435 21.97 6.86 11.76
N LEU A 436 22.71 7.54 12.62
CA LEU A 436 23.45 8.78 12.33
C LEU A 436 24.48 8.58 11.20
N ASP A 437 24.51 9.48 10.21
CA ASP A 437 25.57 9.45 9.19
C ASP A 437 26.91 9.97 9.77
N ARG A 438 27.76 9.01 10.21
CA ARG A 438 29.11 9.27 10.74
C ARG A 438 30.07 9.89 9.71
N GLY A 439 29.75 9.89 8.41
CA GLY A 439 30.53 10.65 7.43
C GLY A 439 30.59 12.15 7.75
N PHE A 440 29.48 12.68 8.28
CA PHE A 440 29.23 14.12 8.45
C PHE A 440 28.93 14.55 9.91
N SER A 441 28.93 13.62 10.86
CA SER A 441 28.98 13.99 12.28
C SER A 441 30.28 14.73 12.60
N THR A 442 30.19 15.92 13.20
CA THR A 442 31.35 16.79 13.46
C THR A 442 32.37 16.17 14.43
N VAL A 443 33.65 16.22 14.04
CA VAL A 443 34.77 15.85 14.90
C VAL A 443 35.05 17.00 15.86
N LYS A 444 34.96 16.77 17.18
CA LYS A 444 35.41 17.74 18.20
C LYS A 444 36.94 17.80 18.24
N SER A 445 37.55 18.57 17.33
CA SER A 445 38.97 18.95 17.42
C SER A 445 39.16 20.05 18.47
N GLY A 446 39.45 19.66 19.72
CA GLY A 446 39.67 20.61 20.82
C GLY A 446 41.08 21.22 20.81
N VAL A 447 41.21 22.48 20.40
CA VAL A 447 42.47 23.27 20.51
C VAL A 447 42.15 24.75 20.81
N PHE A 448 42.27 25.11 22.10
CA PHE A 448 42.51 26.45 22.67
C PHE A 448 41.52 27.63 22.51
N GLU A 449 41.76 28.64 23.36
CA GLU A 449 40.93 29.80 23.68
C GLU A 449 41.45 31.12 23.05
N GLU A 450 40.72 32.21 23.31
CA GLU A 450 41.10 33.64 23.16
C GLU A 450 41.59 34.16 21.80
N LEU A 451 40.85 35.15 21.27
CA LEU A 451 41.29 36.54 21.41
C LEU A 451 40.16 37.55 21.12
N SER A 452 40.38 38.78 21.60
CA SER A 452 39.38 39.86 21.74
C SER A 452 39.12 40.71 20.48
N GLY A 453 37.86 41.13 20.32
CA GLY A 453 37.55 42.58 20.39
C GLY A 453 37.16 43.38 19.13
N SER A 454 36.10 44.20 19.33
CA SER A 454 36.00 45.61 18.89
C SER A 454 35.70 46.02 17.43
N PHE A 455 34.48 46.56 17.23
CA PHE A 455 34.07 47.63 16.28
C PHE A 455 34.25 47.33 14.76
N VAL A 456 33.63 48.02 13.78
CA VAL A 456 32.96 49.35 13.66
C VAL A 456 31.62 49.22 12.91
N ALA A 457 30.72 50.22 13.02
CA ALA A 457 29.44 50.28 12.30
C ALA A 457 29.29 51.54 11.40
N ALA A 458 28.59 51.40 10.26
CA ALA A 458 27.97 52.47 9.45
C ALA A 458 27.04 51.85 8.36
N THR A 459 25.71 51.79 8.53
CA THR A 459 24.68 52.80 8.16
C THR A 459 24.62 53.23 6.69
N PHE A 460 23.48 52.95 6.03
CA PHE A 460 22.67 53.95 5.29
C PHE A 460 21.19 53.54 5.28
N VAL A 461 20.26 54.48 5.04
CA VAL A 461 18.82 54.35 5.36
C VAL A 461 17.88 54.95 4.30
N SER A 462 16.89 54.16 3.85
CA SER A 462 15.54 54.58 3.36
C SER A 462 14.67 53.30 3.17
N LEU A 463 13.42 53.16 3.65
CA LEU A 463 12.16 53.87 3.35
C LEU A 463 11.72 53.65 1.88
N LEU A 464 10.55 53.07 1.53
CA LEU A 464 9.30 52.68 2.23
C LEU A 464 8.83 51.28 1.74
N GLY A 465 7.81 50.58 2.27
CA GLY A 465 6.93 50.83 3.42
C GLY A 465 5.44 50.50 3.14
N VAL A 466 5.01 49.25 3.34
CA VAL A 466 3.59 48.84 3.45
C VAL A 466 3.49 47.84 4.61
N ALA A 467 2.48 47.98 5.47
CA ALA A 467 2.25 47.07 6.59
C ALA A 467 1.36 45.89 6.19
N ALA A 468 1.81 44.67 6.49
CA ALA A 468 0.98 43.48 6.64
C ALA A 468 1.17 42.94 8.06
N ALA A 469 0.11 42.39 8.66
CA ALA A 469 0.13 42.03 10.07
C ALA A 469 1.16 40.93 10.37
N GLN A 470 1.93 41.12 11.45
CA GLN A 470 2.72 40.04 12.03
C GLN A 470 1.79 39.03 12.72
N ASN A 471 1.23 38.10 11.94
CA ASN A 471 0.82 36.82 12.50
C ASN A 471 2.09 36.11 12.96
N SER A 472 2.36 36.20 14.26
CA SER A 472 3.45 35.50 14.91
C SER A 472 3.19 34.00 14.88
N THR A 473 3.69 33.34 13.83
CA THR A 473 3.84 31.88 13.77
C THR A 473 4.88 31.46 14.81
N ALA A 474 4.42 31.35 16.06
CA ALA A 474 5.18 30.73 17.12
C ALA A 474 5.52 29.31 16.67
N ALA A 475 6.82 29.04 16.48
CA ALA A 475 7.33 27.71 16.20
C ALA A 475 7.09 26.83 17.43
N GLN A 476 5.89 26.25 17.51
CA GLN A 476 5.51 25.28 18.53
C GLN A 476 6.38 24.05 18.37
N ASN A 477 7.40 23.96 19.22
CA ASN A 477 8.25 22.80 19.39
C ASN A 477 7.48 21.71 20.17
N SER A 478 6.30 21.35 19.64
CA SER A 478 5.32 20.48 20.28
C SER A 478 5.59 19.01 19.93
N SER A 479 5.54 18.16 20.95
CA SER A 479 5.52 16.71 20.76
C SER A 479 4.28 16.31 19.96
N LEU A 480 4.42 15.38 19.01
CA LEU A 480 3.30 14.79 18.28
C LEU A 480 2.22 14.27 19.25
N PRO A 481 0.93 14.43 18.92
CA PRO A 481 -0.16 14.15 19.85
C PRO A 481 -0.21 12.68 20.27
N ILE A 482 -0.60 12.43 21.52
CA ILE A 482 -0.80 11.10 22.09
C ILE A 482 -2.29 10.93 22.40
N VAL A 483 -2.87 9.84 21.90
CA VAL A 483 -4.22 9.40 22.23
C VAL A 483 -4.15 8.30 23.30
N ASP A 484 -5.03 8.40 24.29
CA ASP A 484 -5.21 7.38 25.33
C ASP A 484 -6.35 6.44 24.94
N LEU A 485 -6.03 5.21 24.56
CA LEU A 485 -6.99 4.20 24.10
C LEU A 485 -7.51 3.33 25.26
N GLY A 486 -7.25 3.71 26.50
CA GLY A 486 -7.58 2.91 27.69
C GLY A 486 -6.66 1.70 27.89
N TYR A 487 -6.46 0.86 26.86
CA TYR A 487 -5.57 -0.30 26.92
C TYR A 487 -4.10 0.04 26.56
N GLU A 488 -3.86 1.01 25.67
CA GLU A 488 -2.52 1.51 25.31
C GLU A 488 -2.48 3.05 25.19
N LEU A 489 -1.28 3.63 25.18
CA LEU A 489 -1.04 5.04 24.85
C LEU A 489 -0.40 5.10 23.46
N HIS A 490 -0.98 5.81 22.50
CA HIS A 490 -0.54 5.81 21.11
C HIS A 490 -0.24 7.22 20.58
N GLN A 491 0.99 7.46 20.15
CA GLN A 491 1.42 8.72 19.54
C GLN A 491 1.18 8.71 18.03
N ALA A 492 0.88 9.88 17.45
CA ALA A 492 0.96 10.03 16.00
C ALA A 492 2.39 9.72 15.53
N SER A 493 2.52 8.84 14.54
CA SER A 493 3.77 8.51 13.84
C SER A 493 4.35 9.69 13.04
N GLY A 494 3.51 10.70 12.72
CA GLY A 494 3.94 11.90 12.02
C GLY A 494 2.79 12.88 11.77
N PHE A 495 3.16 14.06 11.27
CA PHE A 495 2.24 15.10 10.78
C PHE A 495 2.63 15.47 9.35
N ASN A 496 1.70 15.38 8.41
CA ASN A 496 1.91 15.82 7.03
C ASN A 496 1.61 17.32 6.94
N GLN A 497 2.67 18.14 6.89
CA GLN A 497 2.53 19.60 6.81
C GLN A 497 1.80 20.07 5.53
N THR A 498 2.05 19.41 4.40
CA THR A 498 1.45 19.75 3.10
C THR A 498 -0.02 19.35 3.03
N GLY A 499 -0.41 18.28 3.73
CA GLY A 499 -1.78 17.77 3.79
C GLY A 499 -2.59 18.20 5.02
N GLY A 500 -1.98 18.89 5.99
CA GLY A 500 -2.65 19.35 7.21
C GLY A 500 -3.15 18.25 8.16
N TYR A 501 -2.64 17.01 8.09
CA TYR A 501 -3.17 15.86 8.83
C TYR A 501 -2.13 15.09 9.67
N TYR A 502 -2.56 14.54 10.80
CA TYR A 502 -1.81 13.57 11.59
C TYR A 502 -1.98 12.15 11.04
N ASN A 503 -0.95 11.31 11.20
CA ASN A 503 -1.03 9.87 10.95
C ASN A 503 -0.68 9.09 12.22
N PHE A 504 -1.63 8.30 12.73
CA PHE A 504 -1.44 7.34 13.82
C PHE A 504 -1.32 5.93 13.21
N SER A 505 -0.12 5.57 12.80
CA SER A 505 0.17 4.26 12.19
C SER A 505 0.15 3.13 13.23
N ASN A 506 -0.13 1.91 12.77
CA ASN A 506 -0.03 0.64 13.49
C ASN A 506 -0.57 0.64 14.94
N ILE A 507 -1.81 1.11 15.11
CA ILE A 507 -2.59 0.94 16.34
C ILE A 507 -3.08 -0.51 16.44
N ARG A 508 -2.98 -1.13 17.63
CA ARG A 508 -3.32 -2.54 17.81
C ARG A 508 -4.81 -2.74 18.13
N TYR A 509 -5.62 -3.07 17.13
CA TYR A 509 -7.05 -3.34 17.39
C TYR A 509 -7.32 -4.73 18.00
N ALA A 510 -6.38 -5.68 17.90
CA ALA A 510 -6.53 -7.04 18.45
C ALA A 510 -5.21 -7.64 18.96
N ALA A 511 -5.32 -8.65 19.83
CA ALA A 511 -4.20 -9.44 20.31
C ALA A 511 -3.46 -10.16 19.15
N PRO A 512 -2.14 -10.40 19.26
CA PRO A 512 -1.40 -11.17 18.27
C PRO A 512 -2.02 -12.57 18.06
N PRO A 513 -2.43 -12.97 16.83
CA PRO A 513 -3.05 -14.27 16.55
C PRO A 513 -2.02 -15.41 16.47
N VAL A 514 -1.13 -15.48 17.47
CA VAL A 514 0.05 -16.36 17.53
C VAL A 514 -0.12 -17.48 18.56
N GLY A 515 0.62 -18.58 18.41
CA GLY A 515 0.56 -19.73 19.32
C GLY A 515 -0.86 -20.28 19.44
N ASN A 516 -1.44 -20.23 20.64
CA ASN A 516 -2.80 -20.72 20.90
C ASN A 516 -3.90 -19.87 20.22
N LEU A 517 -3.63 -18.62 19.83
CA LEU A 517 -4.57 -17.77 19.10
C LEU A 517 -4.49 -17.94 17.57
N ARG A 518 -3.62 -18.83 17.08
CA ARG A 518 -3.58 -19.20 15.67
C ARG A 518 -4.89 -19.89 15.27
N PHE A 519 -5.40 -19.51 14.10
CA PHE A 519 -6.58 -20.11 13.49
C PHE A 519 -7.86 -20.01 14.35
N THR A 520 -7.94 -19.04 15.26
CA THR A 520 -9.18 -18.70 16.01
C THR A 520 -9.70 -17.31 15.63
N ALA A 521 -10.91 -16.98 16.09
CA ALA A 521 -11.37 -15.60 16.17
C ALA A 521 -10.32 -14.69 16.86
N PRO A 522 -10.20 -13.40 16.44
CA PRO A 522 -9.38 -12.42 17.14
C PRO A 522 -9.86 -12.23 18.59
N GLN A 523 -9.01 -11.64 19.42
CA GLN A 523 -9.31 -11.33 20.82
C GLN A 523 -8.92 -9.87 21.13
N PRO A 524 -9.52 -9.23 22.14
CA PRO A 524 -9.12 -7.89 22.58
C PRO A 524 -7.62 -7.79 22.88
N PRO A 525 -6.96 -6.66 22.56
CA PRO A 525 -5.56 -6.45 22.88
C PRO A 525 -5.34 -6.43 24.40
N ALA A 526 -4.18 -6.94 24.85
CA ALA A 526 -3.79 -6.87 26.24
C ALA A 526 -3.51 -5.41 26.66
N VAL A 527 -3.94 -5.02 27.87
CA VAL A 527 -3.63 -3.70 28.44
C VAL A 527 -2.13 -3.57 28.66
N ASN A 528 -1.47 -2.68 27.91
CA ASN A 528 -0.07 -2.33 28.09
C ASN A 528 0.12 -0.82 27.97
N ARG A 529 0.34 -0.18 29.12
CA ARG A 529 0.53 1.27 29.25
C ARG A 529 1.92 1.65 29.78
N SER A 530 2.87 0.71 29.72
CA SER A 530 4.24 0.91 30.24
C SER A 530 5.13 1.73 29.30
N SER A 531 4.72 1.87 28.03
CA SER A 531 5.37 2.70 27.02
C SER A 531 4.31 3.33 26.11
N VAL A 532 4.67 4.46 25.50
CA VAL A 532 3.88 5.06 24.41
C VAL A 532 4.25 4.32 23.12
N GLN A 533 3.25 3.80 22.42
CA GLN A 533 3.41 3.21 21.09
C GLN A 533 3.50 4.33 20.04
N THR A 534 4.39 4.21 19.06
CA THR A 534 4.58 5.24 18.01
C THR A 534 4.14 4.80 16.62
N GLY A 535 3.81 3.52 16.44
CA GLY A 535 3.38 2.98 15.14
C GLY A 535 4.49 2.72 14.12
N ASN A 536 5.75 3.04 14.42
CA ASN A 536 6.84 3.09 13.44
C ASN A 536 7.24 1.74 12.82
N VAL A 537 6.86 0.60 13.42
CA VAL A 537 7.18 -0.74 12.90
C VAL A 537 6.05 -1.21 11.98
N GLY A 538 6.21 -1.00 10.68
CA GLY A 538 5.28 -1.48 9.65
C GLY A 538 5.14 -3.00 9.64
N ARG A 539 3.90 -3.49 9.68
CA ARG A 539 3.56 -4.91 9.75
C ARG A 539 2.43 -5.25 8.79
N ILE A 540 2.52 -6.39 8.13
CA ILE A 540 1.50 -6.93 7.22
C ILE A 540 1.23 -8.40 7.57
N CYS A 541 0.04 -8.89 7.25
CA CYS A 541 -0.30 -10.30 7.47
C CYS A 541 0.37 -11.22 6.43
N PRO A 542 0.51 -12.53 6.69
CA PRO A 542 1.26 -13.43 5.82
C PRO A 542 0.68 -13.54 4.40
N GLN A 543 1.52 -13.33 3.39
CA GLN A 543 1.14 -13.15 1.98
C GLN A 543 1.32 -14.44 1.16
N ALA A 544 0.42 -14.76 0.23
CA ALA A 544 0.62 -15.86 -0.71
C ALA A 544 -0.05 -15.56 -2.08
N GLY A 545 0.76 -15.40 -3.14
CA GLY A 545 0.26 -15.17 -4.49
C GLY A 545 0.08 -16.47 -5.28
N PRO A 546 -1.06 -16.70 -5.97
CA PRO A 546 -1.25 -17.88 -6.81
C PRO A 546 -0.48 -17.75 -8.14
N ALA A 547 0.08 -18.86 -8.64
CA ALA A 547 0.99 -18.82 -9.79
C ALA A 547 0.34 -18.36 -11.10
N TRP A 548 -0.99 -18.49 -11.26
CA TRP A 548 -1.68 -18.06 -12.48
C TRP A 548 -1.59 -16.54 -12.75
N LEU A 549 -1.29 -15.72 -11.74
CA LEU A 549 -1.05 -14.28 -11.92
C LEU A 549 0.13 -14.00 -12.88
N SER A 550 1.16 -14.86 -12.91
CA SER A 550 2.29 -14.72 -13.84
C SER A 550 1.94 -15.11 -15.29
N ILE A 551 0.88 -15.90 -15.47
CA ILE A 551 0.29 -16.17 -16.79
C ILE A 551 -0.56 -14.96 -17.21
N ALA A 552 -1.38 -14.43 -16.30
CA ALA A 552 -2.27 -13.30 -16.56
C ALA A 552 -1.53 -12.06 -17.09
N THR A 553 -0.39 -11.70 -16.48
CA THR A 553 0.44 -10.56 -16.94
C THR A 553 0.97 -10.70 -18.36
N GLN A 554 1.27 -11.93 -18.80
CA GLN A 554 1.76 -12.22 -20.15
C GLN A 554 0.61 -12.35 -21.16
N TYR A 555 -0.55 -12.84 -20.71
CA TYR A 555 -1.75 -13.10 -21.52
C TYR A 555 -2.52 -11.83 -21.89
N ILE A 556 -2.89 -11.00 -20.90
CA ILE A 556 -3.84 -9.90 -21.11
C ILE A 556 -3.34 -8.89 -22.16
N PRO A 557 -2.05 -8.49 -22.21
CA PRO A 557 -1.53 -7.64 -23.28
C PRO A 557 -1.62 -8.28 -24.67
N GLN A 558 -1.36 -9.60 -24.79
CA GLN A 558 -1.48 -10.31 -26.07
C GLN A 558 -2.94 -10.37 -26.54
N TYR A 559 -3.88 -10.59 -25.61
CA TYR A 559 -5.31 -10.61 -25.92
C TYR A 559 -5.83 -9.24 -26.34
N LEU A 560 -5.62 -8.20 -25.51
CA LEU A 560 -6.20 -6.86 -25.73
C LEU A 560 -5.58 -6.10 -26.92
N ILE A 561 -4.28 -6.29 -27.19
CA ILE A 561 -3.54 -5.49 -28.18
C ILE A 561 -3.38 -6.24 -29.50
N GLN A 562 -3.05 -7.53 -29.44
CA GLN A 562 -2.76 -8.35 -30.62
C GLN A 562 -3.99 -9.11 -31.13
N GLY A 563 -5.12 -9.04 -30.40
CA GLY A 563 -6.33 -9.79 -30.71
C GLY A 563 -6.16 -11.31 -30.58
N LYS A 564 -5.14 -11.77 -29.84
CA LYS A 564 -4.80 -13.20 -29.75
C LYS A 564 -5.84 -13.91 -28.87
N THR A 565 -6.56 -14.86 -29.47
CA THR A 565 -7.67 -15.61 -28.83
C THR A 565 -7.39 -17.11 -28.68
N ASN A 566 -6.20 -17.58 -29.07
CA ASN A 566 -5.76 -18.96 -28.91
C ASN A 566 -4.36 -18.96 -28.29
N PHE A 567 -4.22 -19.64 -27.16
CA PHE A 567 -2.98 -19.73 -26.40
C PHE A 567 -2.64 -21.19 -26.05
N THR A 568 -1.35 -21.43 -25.87
CA THR A 568 -0.71 -22.70 -25.55
C THR A 568 0.25 -22.51 -24.39
N PRO A 569 0.62 -23.55 -23.62
CA PRO A 569 1.60 -23.40 -22.54
C PRO A 569 2.95 -22.81 -22.99
N SER A 570 3.33 -23.00 -24.26
CA SER A 570 4.54 -22.42 -24.87
C SER A 570 4.49 -20.90 -25.11
N ASP A 571 3.33 -20.25 -24.94
CA ASP A 571 3.20 -18.79 -25.03
C ASP A 571 3.60 -18.07 -23.74
N PHE A 572 3.95 -18.81 -22.69
CA PHE A 572 4.21 -18.31 -21.34
C PHE A 572 5.57 -18.78 -20.82
N ASN A 573 6.42 -17.85 -20.39
CA ASN A 573 7.65 -18.22 -19.70
C ASN A 573 7.34 -18.54 -18.23
N THR A 574 7.08 -19.82 -17.94
CA THR A 574 6.86 -20.33 -16.56
C THR A 574 8.13 -20.93 -15.95
N SER A 575 9.30 -20.75 -16.59
CA SER A 575 10.56 -21.40 -16.22
C SER A 575 11.11 -20.95 -14.86
N SER A 576 10.74 -19.75 -14.41
CA SER A 576 11.12 -19.14 -13.14
C SER A 576 10.34 -19.65 -11.92
N ALA A 577 9.51 -20.68 -12.08
CA ALA A 577 8.91 -21.45 -10.98
C ALA A 577 9.97 -22.32 -10.27
N THR A 578 10.91 -21.68 -9.59
CA THR A 578 11.99 -22.37 -8.85
C THR A 578 11.44 -23.24 -7.73
N SER A 579 12.20 -24.26 -7.31
CA SER A 579 11.84 -25.17 -6.21
C SER A 579 11.93 -24.55 -4.81
N SER A 580 11.97 -23.22 -4.71
CA SER A 580 12.10 -22.45 -3.47
C SER A 580 10.94 -21.46 -3.37
N PRO A 581 10.32 -21.28 -2.19
CA PRO A 581 9.31 -20.23 -2.01
C PRO A 581 9.88 -18.84 -2.33
N PRO A 582 9.09 -17.93 -2.93
CA PRO A 582 9.51 -16.54 -3.13
C PRO A 582 9.90 -15.88 -1.80
N VAL A 583 10.87 -14.96 -1.87
CA VAL A 583 11.31 -14.14 -0.73
C VAL A 583 10.10 -13.42 -0.14
N GLN A 584 10.04 -13.37 1.19
CA GLN A 584 8.92 -12.82 1.93
C GLN A 584 9.24 -11.39 2.35
N ASP A 585 8.32 -10.46 2.10
CA ASP A 585 8.40 -9.07 2.57
C ASP A 585 8.76 -9.05 4.07
N PRO A 586 9.81 -8.32 4.50
CA PRO A 586 10.29 -8.34 5.88
C PRO A 586 9.28 -7.80 6.91
N ARG A 587 8.19 -7.14 6.47
CA ARG A 587 7.04 -6.72 7.29
C ARG A 587 6.05 -7.86 7.56
N SER A 588 6.17 -9.00 6.86
CA SER A 588 5.23 -10.12 6.84
C SER A 588 5.32 -10.99 8.10
N THR A 589 4.29 -10.92 8.95
CA THR A 589 4.27 -11.59 10.26
C THR A 589 2.86 -12.02 10.67
N GLU A 590 2.75 -12.99 11.59
CA GLU A 590 1.46 -13.35 12.19
C GLU A 590 0.93 -12.26 13.12
N ASP A 591 1.82 -11.51 13.79
CA ASP A 591 1.43 -10.37 14.63
C ASP A 591 1.17 -9.13 13.77
N CYS A 592 0.04 -9.14 13.07
CA CYS A 592 -0.31 -8.20 12.01
C CYS A 592 -1.65 -7.46 12.18
N LEU A 593 -2.44 -7.74 13.23
CA LEU A 593 -3.77 -7.17 13.47
C LEU A 593 -3.71 -5.70 13.96
N PHE A 594 -3.36 -4.82 13.02
CA PHE A 594 -3.14 -3.40 13.23
C PHE A 594 -3.92 -2.57 12.21
N LEU A 595 -4.36 -1.38 12.62
CA LEU A 595 -4.95 -0.37 11.74
C LEU A 595 -4.17 0.95 11.81
N ASP A 596 -4.40 1.82 10.83
CA ASP A 596 -3.87 3.19 10.78
C ASP A 596 -5.04 4.18 10.81
N VAL A 597 -4.92 5.26 11.57
CA VAL A 597 -5.89 6.38 11.60
C VAL A 597 -5.21 7.65 11.10
N ILE A 598 -5.76 8.24 10.04
CA ILE A 598 -5.26 9.48 9.43
C ILE A 598 -6.35 10.54 9.58
N VAL A 599 -6.01 11.66 10.22
CA VAL A 599 -6.98 12.67 10.67
C VAL A 599 -6.48 14.09 10.41
N PRO A 600 -7.24 14.92 9.66
CA PRO A 600 -7.01 16.36 9.56
C PRO A 600 -6.83 17.04 10.92
N GLN A 601 -5.85 17.93 11.04
CA GLN A 601 -5.58 18.65 12.28
C GLN A 601 -6.82 19.40 12.78
N GLN A 602 -7.62 19.99 11.89
CA GLN A 602 -8.85 20.70 12.28
C GLN A 602 -9.89 19.79 12.95
N ILE A 603 -9.93 18.50 12.63
CA ILE A 603 -10.77 17.52 13.32
C ILE A 603 -10.14 17.16 14.67
N PHE A 604 -8.84 16.85 14.70
CA PHE A 604 -8.14 16.42 15.92
C PHE A 604 -8.10 17.51 17.00
N ASP A 605 -7.84 18.77 16.63
CA ASP A 605 -7.85 19.92 17.54
C ASP A 605 -9.25 20.20 18.11
N ASN A 606 -10.31 19.59 17.56
CA ASN A 606 -11.69 19.66 18.03
C ASN A 606 -12.22 18.36 18.67
N VAL A 607 -11.35 17.41 19.03
CA VAL A 607 -11.71 16.26 19.90
C VAL A 607 -12.49 16.74 21.13
N GLY A 608 -13.69 16.20 21.32
CA GLY A 608 -14.61 16.56 22.41
C GLY A 608 -15.31 17.92 22.28
N LYS A 609 -15.17 18.65 21.17
CA LYS A 609 -15.68 20.02 20.96
C LYS A 609 -16.73 20.11 19.85
N GLY A 610 -17.83 19.38 19.99
CA GLY A 610 -18.97 19.42 19.05
C GLY A 610 -19.34 18.04 18.52
N TYR A 611 -19.87 18.00 17.30
CA TYR A 611 -20.19 16.77 16.59
C TYR A 611 -18.92 16.18 15.94
N GLY A 612 -18.80 14.86 15.94
CA GLY A 612 -17.66 14.18 15.31
C GLY A 612 -17.69 14.22 13.78
N ALA A 613 -16.51 14.11 13.19
CA ALA A 613 -16.33 14.02 11.74
C ALA A 613 -16.77 12.64 11.21
N PRO A 614 -17.16 12.54 9.92
CA PRO A 614 -17.37 11.23 9.29
C PRO A 614 -16.08 10.41 9.26
N VAL A 615 -16.23 9.09 9.20
CA VAL A 615 -15.11 8.14 9.18
C VAL A 615 -15.22 7.28 7.93
N LEU A 616 -14.22 7.35 7.06
CA LEU A 616 -14.10 6.54 5.85
C LEU A 616 -13.09 5.39 6.10
N VAL A 617 -13.57 4.15 6.03
CA VAL A 617 -12.85 2.96 6.52
C VAL A 617 -12.53 2.00 5.38
N TRP A 618 -11.26 1.89 5.00
CA TRP A 618 -10.77 1.02 3.93
C TRP A 618 -10.60 -0.44 4.37
N ILE A 619 -11.16 -1.34 3.58
CA ILE A 619 -10.88 -2.79 3.60
C ILE A 619 -10.29 -3.15 2.23
N TYR A 620 -9.00 -3.54 2.20
CA TYR A 620 -8.27 -3.80 0.97
C TYR A 620 -8.68 -5.13 0.28
N GLY A 621 -8.52 -5.16 -1.04
CA GLY A 621 -8.74 -6.32 -1.91
C GLY A 621 -7.62 -7.37 -1.86
N GLY A 622 -7.31 -8.00 -2.99
CA GLY A 622 -6.19 -8.97 -3.09
C GLY A 622 -6.56 -10.45 -2.89
N GLY A 623 -7.80 -10.82 -3.23
CA GLY A 623 -8.20 -12.24 -3.34
C GLY A 623 -8.08 -13.06 -2.06
N TYR A 624 -8.14 -12.42 -0.88
CA TYR A 624 -8.03 -13.07 0.44
C TYR A 624 -6.68 -13.73 0.76
N THR A 625 -5.66 -13.64 -0.12
CA THR A 625 -4.32 -14.21 0.11
C THR A 625 -3.18 -13.21 0.03
N VAL A 626 -3.39 -12.02 -0.54
CA VAL A 626 -2.40 -10.92 -0.58
C VAL A 626 -3.05 -9.57 -0.24
N GLY A 627 -2.20 -8.56 -0.01
CA GLY A 627 -2.60 -7.19 0.26
C GLY A 627 -2.24 -6.73 1.67
N ASP A 628 -2.18 -5.40 1.84
CA ASP A 628 -2.03 -4.73 3.13
C ASP A 628 -2.74 -3.36 3.10
N LYS A 629 -3.03 -2.81 4.28
CA LYS A 629 -3.77 -1.55 4.47
C LYS A 629 -3.18 -0.30 3.77
N SER A 630 -1.90 -0.33 3.42
CA SER A 630 -1.16 0.72 2.71
C SER A 630 -0.93 0.43 1.22
N GLY A 631 -1.20 -0.81 0.78
CA GLY A 631 -0.88 -1.27 -0.57
C GLY A 631 -1.69 -0.60 -1.69
N SER A 632 -2.94 -0.21 -1.41
CA SER A 632 -3.89 0.30 -2.40
C SER A 632 -3.62 1.75 -2.85
N GLY A 633 -3.05 2.60 -1.99
CA GLY A 633 -2.73 3.99 -2.35
C GLY A 633 -2.58 4.93 -1.15
N ASN A 634 -2.29 6.20 -1.45
CA ASN A 634 -2.21 7.28 -0.45
C ASN A 634 -3.56 8.01 -0.38
N PRO A 635 -4.23 8.10 0.78
CA PRO A 635 -5.54 8.74 0.91
C PRO A 635 -5.52 10.28 0.92
N ALA A 636 -4.36 10.94 0.81
CA ALA A 636 -4.27 12.40 0.86
C ALA A 636 -5.19 13.12 -0.15
N GLY A 637 -5.39 12.55 -1.34
CA GLY A 637 -6.38 13.04 -2.31
C GLY A 637 -7.84 12.97 -1.82
N LEU A 638 -8.24 11.86 -1.19
CA LEU A 638 -9.57 11.71 -0.59
C LEU A 638 -9.77 12.71 0.56
N ILE A 639 -8.76 12.89 1.41
CA ILE A 639 -8.78 13.87 2.50
C ILE A 639 -8.97 15.29 1.92
N ALA A 640 -8.11 15.70 0.98
CA ALA A 640 -8.18 17.03 0.35
C ALA A 640 -9.42 17.25 -0.54
N ARG A 641 -10.13 16.18 -0.97
CA ARG A 641 -11.47 16.29 -1.58
C ARG A 641 -12.56 16.50 -0.52
N SER A 642 -12.48 15.80 0.61
CA SER A 642 -13.44 15.96 1.71
C SER A 642 -13.40 17.34 2.38
N GLU A 643 -12.26 18.04 2.32
CA GLU A 643 -12.12 19.41 2.87
C GLU A 643 -12.62 20.51 1.90
N THR A 644 -13.16 20.13 0.73
CA THR A 644 -13.77 21.09 -0.20
C THR A 644 -15.11 21.63 0.32
N ASN A 645 -15.64 22.67 -0.34
CA ASN A 645 -16.96 23.24 -0.06
C ASN A 645 -17.20 23.66 1.41
N SER A 646 -16.13 24.02 2.13
CA SER A 646 -16.12 24.41 3.55
C SER A 646 -16.57 23.32 4.52
N SER A 647 -16.43 22.05 4.14
CA SER A 647 -16.52 20.93 5.08
C SER A 647 -15.29 20.88 6.01
N THR A 648 -15.40 20.08 7.07
CA THR A 648 -14.28 19.75 7.99
C THR A 648 -13.45 18.56 7.52
N GLY A 649 -13.85 17.90 6.43
CA GLY A 649 -13.25 16.67 5.94
C GLY A 649 -13.70 15.41 6.68
N VAL A 650 -13.06 14.29 6.32
CA VAL A 650 -13.28 12.97 6.95
C VAL A 650 -12.02 12.47 7.64
N ILE A 651 -12.20 11.62 8.65
CA ILE A 651 -11.12 10.74 9.14
C ILE A 651 -11.01 9.54 8.20
N TYR A 652 -9.79 9.20 7.80
CA TYR A 652 -9.51 7.97 7.05
C TYR A 652 -8.95 6.90 7.99
N VAL A 653 -9.45 5.66 7.88
CA VAL A 653 -8.95 4.51 8.64
C VAL A 653 -8.68 3.35 7.67
N ALA A 654 -7.60 2.61 7.86
CA ALA A 654 -7.33 1.39 7.08
C ALA A 654 -6.81 0.26 7.98
N MET A 655 -7.33 -0.96 7.81
CA MET A 655 -7.05 -2.11 8.67
C MET A 655 -6.32 -3.23 7.92
N ASN A 656 -5.39 -3.91 8.59
CA ASN A 656 -4.93 -5.26 8.19
C ASN A 656 -5.96 -6.32 8.61
N TYR A 657 -6.08 -7.43 7.89
CA TYR A 657 -6.80 -8.64 8.32
C TYR A 657 -6.07 -9.91 7.87
N ARG A 658 -6.28 -11.07 8.50
CA ARG A 658 -5.54 -12.30 8.16
C ARG A 658 -5.89 -12.83 6.76
N LEU A 659 -4.87 -13.39 6.10
CA LEU A 659 -4.88 -13.84 4.71
C LEU A 659 -4.48 -15.32 4.59
N GLY A 660 -4.84 -15.96 3.49
CA GLY A 660 -4.55 -17.37 3.20
C GLY A 660 -4.96 -18.31 4.33
N ALA A 661 -4.14 -19.33 4.58
CA ALA A 661 -4.37 -20.33 5.63
C ALA A 661 -4.53 -19.73 7.05
N PHE A 662 -3.96 -18.54 7.31
CA PHE A 662 -4.05 -17.90 8.64
C PHE A 662 -5.43 -17.26 8.90
N GLY A 663 -6.16 -16.88 7.86
CA GLY A 663 -7.47 -16.20 7.94
C GLY A 663 -8.67 -17.01 7.47
N TRP A 664 -8.46 -18.04 6.63
CA TRP A 664 -9.53 -18.63 5.80
C TRP A 664 -9.55 -20.17 5.76
N LEU A 665 -8.82 -20.83 6.66
CA LEU A 665 -9.06 -22.26 6.93
C LEU A 665 -10.49 -22.48 7.42
N SER A 666 -11.06 -23.64 7.07
CA SER A 666 -12.48 -23.95 7.21
C SER A 666 -12.73 -25.46 7.14
N GLY A 667 -13.98 -25.88 7.30
CA GLY A 667 -14.41 -27.28 7.20
C GLY A 667 -14.76 -27.90 8.55
N PRO A 668 -15.61 -28.96 8.58
CA PRO A 668 -16.13 -29.53 9.83
C PRO A 668 -15.06 -30.02 10.81
N THR A 669 -13.97 -30.64 10.34
CA THR A 669 -12.90 -31.12 11.22
C THR A 669 -12.11 -29.94 11.80
N PHE A 670 -11.84 -28.92 10.98
CA PHE A 670 -11.16 -27.70 11.42
C PHE A 670 -11.98 -26.94 12.47
N GLN A 671 -13.28 -26.73 12.23
CA GLN A 671 -14.19 -26.01 13.14
C GLN A 671 -14.42 -26.71 14.49
N SER A 672 -13.92 -27.93 14.70
CA SER A 672 -13.88 -28.56 16.03
C SER A 672 -12.95 -27.84 17.02
N ASN A 673 -11.89 -27.18 16.52
CA ASN A 673 -10.81 -26.59 17.34
C ASN A 673 -10.24 -25.27 16.76
N GLY A 674 -10.70 -24.82 15.60
CA GLY A 674 -10.40 -23.54 14.97
C GLY A 674 -11.67 -22.74 14.65
N THR A 675 -11.53 -21.55 14.07
CA THR A 675 -12.66 -20.69 13.68
C THR A 675 -12.56 -20.36 12.19
N ALA A 676 -13.58 -20.74 11.42
CA ALA A 676 -13.67 -20.39 10.01
C ALA A 676 -13.87 -18.88 9.82
N ASN A 677 -13.58 -18.38 8.61
CA ASN A 677 -13.74 -16.96 8.26
C ASN A 677 -13.07 -15.98 9.24
N ALA A 678 -11.94 -16.38 9.85
CA ALA A 678 -11.21 -15.57 10.81
C ALA A 678 -10.80 -14.18 10.27
N GLY A 679 -10.57 -14.04 8.96
CA GLY A 679 -10.37 -12.75 8.29
C GLY A 679 -11.59 -11.81 8.31
N LEU A 680 -12.83 -12.33 8.21
CA LEU A 680 -14.04 -11.52 8.41
C LEU A 680 -14.24 -11.11 9.87
N LEU A 681 -13.81 -11.98 10.81
CA LEU A 681 -13.85 -11.69 12.24
C LEU A 681 -12.80 -10.65 12.65
N ASP A 682 -11.61 -10.66 12.04
CA ASP A 682 -10.59 -9.61 12.18
C ASP A 682 -11.15 -8.24 11.77
N GLN A 683 -11.80 -8.17 10.61
CA GLN A 683 -12.48 -6.96 10.15
C GLN A 683 -13.62 -6.53 11.08
N ARG A 684 -14.45 -7.47 11.58
CA ARG A 684 -15.51 -7.16 12.55
C ARG A 684 -14.92 -6.57 13.83
N MET A 685 -13.85 -7.16 14.36
CA MET A 685 -13.11 -6.67 15.53
C MET A 685 -12.52 -5.27 15.30
N ALA A 686 -11.98 -4.99 14.11
CA ALA A 686 -11.49 -3.66 13.75
C ALA A 686 -12.62 -2.62 13.66
N LEU A 687 -13.78 -2.99 13.10
CA LEU A 687 -14.95 -2.11 13.04
C LEU A 687 -15.57 -1.84 14.43
N GLU A 688 -15.60 -2.85 15.30
CA GLU A 688 -15.99 -2.70 16.72
C GLU A 688 -14.99 -1.82 17.48
N TRP A 689 -13.69 -1.94 17.21
CA TRP A 689 -12.67 -1.02 17.73
C TRP A 689 -12.92 0.41 17.26
N ILE A 690 -13.30 0.63 15.98
CA ILE A 690 -13.63 1.96 15.45
C ILE A 690 -14.85 2.54 16.17
N GLN A 691 -15.93 1.76 16.33
CA GLN A 691 -17.11 2.17 17.11
C GLN A 691 -16.75 2.58 18.54
N ALA A 692 -15.87 1.83 19.21
CA ALA A 692 -15.45 2.12 20.58
C ALA A 692 -14.50 3.33 20.71
N ASN A 693 -13.56 3.54 19.76
CA ASN A 693 -12.40 4.41 19.96
C ASN A 693 -12.33 5.65 19.04
N ILE A 694 -13.03 5.70 17.90
CA ILE A 694 -12.75 6.74 16.88
C ILE A 694 -13.08 8.17 17.34
N HIS A 695 -13.96 8.30 18.35
CA HIS A 695 -14.27 9.57 19.01
C HIS A 695 -13.05 10.22 19.70
N LEU A 696 -12.05 9.43 20.11
CA LEU A 696 -10.79 9.89 20.68
C LEU A 696 -9.89 10.60 19.65
N PHE A 697 -10.16 10.37 18.36
CA PHE A 697 -9.52 11.04 17.22
C PHE A 697 -10.42 12.13 16.60
N GLY A 698 -11.65 12.33 17.12
CA GLY A 698 -12.61 13.33 16.66
C GLY A 698 -13.67 12.80 15.69
N GLY A 699 -13.73 11.47 15.45
CA GLY A 699 -14.73 10.85 14.58
C GLY A 699 -16.07 10.59 15.27
N ASP A 700 -17.16 10.59 14.51
CA ASP A 700 -18.47 10.16 14.97
C ASP A 700 -18.68 8.66 14.65
N PRO A 701 -18.80 7.77 15.66
CA PRO A 701 -19.08 6.35 15.43
C PRO A 701 -20.45 6.10 14.76
N ASN A 702 -21.34 7.09 14.73
CA ASN A 702 -22.63 7.04 14.03
C ASN A 702 -22.55 7.48 12.55
N ARG A 703 -21.35 7.85 12.06
CA ARG A 703 -21.08 8.30 10.68
C ARG A 703 -19.91 7.53 10.07
N VAL A 704 -19.89 6.22 10.29
CA VAL A 704 -18.88 5.31 9.74
C VAL A 704 -19.34 4.78 8.37
N THR A 705 -18.50 5.00 7.37
CA THR A 705 -18.65 4.51 5.99
C THR A 705 -17.53 3.53 5.69
N VAL A 706 -17.86 2.26 5.48
CA VAL A 706 -16.87 1.27 5.01
C VAL A 706 -16.77 1.31 3.49
N PHE A 707 -15.56 1.26 2.94
CA PHE A 707 -15.32 1.09 1.52
C PHE A 707 -14.18 0.12 1.27
N GLY A 708 -14.19 -0.54 0.11
CA GLY A 708 -13.27 -1.63 -0.17
C GLY A 708 -13.49 -2.21 -1.55
N GLU A 709 -12.40 -2.65 -2.16
CA GLU A 709 -12.36 -3.15 -3.54
C GLU A 709 -12.12 -4.67 -3.58
N SER A 710 -12.62 -5.37 -4.60
CA SER A 710 -12.40 -6.80 -4.83
C SER A 710 -12.84 -7.65 -3.62
N ALA A 711 -11.92 -8.43 -3.05
CA ALA A 711 -12.08 -9.17 -1.80
C ALA A 711 -12.50 -8.29 -0.61
N GLY A 712 -12.16 -7.00 -0.60
CA GLY A 712 -12.59 -6.00 0.37
C GLY A 712 -14.05 -5.58 0.17
N GLY A 713 -14.48 -5.37 -1.07
CA GLY A 713 -15.89 -5.15 -1.42
C GLY A 713 -16.74 -6.38 -1.10
N GLY A 714 -16.26 -7.57 -1.47
CA GLY A 714 -16.87 -8.85 -1.11
C GLY A 714 -16.90 -9.08 0.41
N SER A 715 -15.87 -8.63 1.13
CA SER A 715 -15.86 -8.63 2.59
C SER A 715 -16.98 -7.75 3.15
N ILE A 716 -17.12 -6.50 2.70
CA ILE A 716 -18.21 -5.60 3.14
C ILE A 716 -19.59 -6.25 2.92
N MET A 717 -19.80 -6.92 1.78
CA MET A 717 -21.04 -7.64 1.50
C MET A 717 -21.31 -8.76 2.51
N HIS A 718 -20.27 -9.52 2.92
CA HIS A 718 -20.39 -10.48 4.03
C HIS A 718 -20.60 -9.81 5.39
N GLN A 719 -20.01 -8.62 5.64
CA GLN A 719 -20.25 -7.86 6.86
C GLN A 719 -21.72 -7.43 6.98
N ILE A 720 -22.37 -7.05 5.87
CA ILE A 720 -23.80 -6.66 5.75
C ILE A 720 -24.75 -7.84 5.98
N THR A 721 -24.40 -9.03 5.47
CA THR A 721 -25.20 -10.25 5.63
C THR A 721 -24.81 -11.09 6.86
N ALA A 722 -23.91 -10.59 7.70
CA ALA A 722 -23.33 -11.35 8.82
C ALA A 722 -24.41 -11.90 9.76
N TYR A 723 -24.28 -13.17 10.13
CA TYR A 723 -25.24 -13.90 10.97
C TYR A 723 -26.68 -13.91 10.42
N GLY A 724 -26.86 -13.67 9.11
CA GLY A 724 -28.19 -13.51 8.48
C GLY A 724 -28.96 -12.29 9.00
N GLY A 725 -28.27 -11.27 9.54
CA GLY A 725 -28.88 -10.11 10.22
C GLY A 725 -29.43 -10.40 11.62
N ASN A 726 -29.25 -11.60 12.18
CA ASN A 726 -29.89 -12.00 13.45
C ASN A 726 -29.20 -11.47 14.72
N ARG A 727 -27.99 -10.90 14.61
CA ARG A 727 -27.21 -10.36 15.76
C ARG A 727 -27.23 -8.84 15.89
N GLY A 728 -28.24 -8.18 15.30
CA GLY A 728 -28.39 -6.72 15.31
C GLY A 728 -27.72 -6.03 14.12
N PRO A 729 -27.68 -4.68 14.12
CA PRO A 729 -27.10 -3.91 13.02
C PRO A 729 -25.57 -4.03 12.99
N VAL A 730 -24.98 -3.71 11.85
CA VAL A 730 -23.52 -3.73 11.68
C VAL A 730 -22.86 -2.47 12.30
N PRO A 731 -21.57 -2.55 12.69
CA PRO A 731 -20.79 -1.43 13.25
C PRO A 731 -20.42 -0.31 12.23
N PHE A 732 -21.31 -0.02 11.28
CA PHE A 732 -21.21 1.09 10.33
C PHE A 732 -22.60 1.46 9.81
N GLN A 733 -22.77 2.65 9.23
CA GLN A 733 -24.07 3.15 8.76
C GLN A 733 -24.14 3.25 7.23
N GLN A 734 -22.98 3.12 6.57
CA GLN A 734 -22.85 3.27 5.12
C GLN A 734 -21.81 2.31 4.54
N ALA A 735 -22.03 1.89 3.30
CA ALA A 735 -21.12 1.01 2.56
C ALA A 735 -20.85 1.55 1.15
N ILE A 736 -19.61 1.36 0.68
CA ILE A 736 -19.19 1.50 -0.72
C ILE A 736 -18.40 0.24 -1.15
N PRO A 737 -19.08 -0.88 -1.50
CA PRO A 737 -18.41 -2.04 -2.09
C PRO A 737 -18.05 -1.73 -3.54
N GLN A 738 -16.76 -1.65 -3.83
CA GLN A 738 -16.22 -1.53 -5.17
C GLN A 738 -15.88 -2.94 -5.67
N SER A 739 -16.36 -3.33 -6.86
CA SER A 739 -16.06 -4.62 -7.50
C SER A 739 -16.22 -5.84 -6.55
N PRO A 740 -17.33 -5.98 -5.78
CA PRO A 740 -17.40 -6.90 -4.65
C PRO A 740 -17.40 -8.37 -5.09
N GLY A 741 -16.35 -9.13 -4.75
CA GLY A 741 -16.24 -10.52 -5.25
C GLY A 741 -15.48 -11.54 -4.41
N TRP A 742 -15.94 -12.79 -4.55
CA TRP A 742 -15.44 -14.02 -3.92
C TRP A 742 -15.93 -15.23 -4.72
N PHE A 743 -15.32 -16.41 -4.51
CA PHE A 743 -15.87 -17.68 -5.00
C PHE A 743 -16.75 -18.31 -3.90
N PRO A 744 -18.01 -18.70 -4.19
CA PRO A 744 -18.96 -19.18 -3.19
C PRO A 744 -18.70 -20.64 -2.77
N ILE A 745 -17.83 -20.83 -1.76
CA ILE A 745 -17.53 -22.17 -1.21
C ILE A 745 -18.61 -22.57 -0.20
N THR A 746 -19.62 -23.31 -0.68
CA THR A 746 -20.74 -23.86 0.13
C THR A 746 -20.50 -25.29 0.61
N SER A 747 -19.69 -26.07 -0.12
CA SER A 747 -19.53 -27.51 0.16
C SER A 747 -18.51 -27.78 1.26
N ASN A 748 -18.97 -28.39 2.37
CA ASN A 748 -18.12 -28.89 3.44
C ASN A 748 -16.99 -29.79 2.93
N ALA A 749 -17.22 -30.58 1.87
CA ALA A 749 -16.20 -31.45 1.30
C ALA A 749 -15.06 -30.66 0.60
N VAL A 750 -15.37 -29.50 0.01
CA VAL A 750 -14.35 -28.61 -0.58
C VAL A 750 -13.52 -27.95 0.52
N GLN A 751 -14.18 -27.42 1.56
CA GLN A 751 -13.49 -26.82 2.72
C GLN A 751 -12.55 -27.84 3.40
N GLU A 752 -13.08 -29.03 3.69
CA GLU A 752 -12.36 -30.13 4.34
C GLU A 752 -11.19 -30.64 3.47
N ASN A 753 -11.34 -30.70 2.14
CA ASN A 753 -10.23 -31.05 1.24
C ASN A 753 -9.11 -29.99 1.26
N THR A 754 -9.45 -28.69 1.24
CA THR A 754 -8.46 -27.60 1.34
C THR A 754 -7.71 -27.63 2.68
N PHE A 755 -8.41 -27.90 3.79
CA PHE A 755 -7.81 -28.06 5.11
C PHE A 755 -6.87 -29.28 5.18
N ASN A 756 -7.31 -30.45 4.72
CA ASN A 756 -6.47 -31.65 4.73
C ASN A 756 -5.26 -31.55 3.78
N ALA A 757 -5.37 -30.81 2.67
CA ALA A 757 -4.24 -30.48 1.82
C ALA A 757 -3.20 -29.58 2.55
N TYR A 758 -3.64 -28.63 3.36
CA TYR A 758 -2.75 -27.80 4.19
C TYR A 758 -2.03 -28.64 5.28
N LEU A 759 -2.77 -29.47 6.03
CA LEU A 759 -2.19 -30.39 7.02
C LEU A 759 -1.15 -31.33 6.40
N LYS A 760 -1.42 -31.85 5.20
CA LYS A 760 -0.51 -32.71 4.43
C LYS A 760 0.78 -31.99 4.02
N LEU A 761 0.72 -30.73 3.61
CA LEU A 761 1.91 -29.91 3.31
C LEU A 761 2.75 -29.63 4.57
N LEU A 762 2.12 -29.58 5.74
CA LEU A 762 2.77 -29.42 7.05
C LEU A 762 3.27 -30.74 7.67
N ASN A 763 2.93 -31.90 7.07
CA ASN A 763 3.19 -33.23 7.62
C ASN A 763 2.67 -33.41 9.06
N VAL A 764 1.44 -32.96 9.31
CA VAL A 764 0.71 -33.15 10.58
C VAL A 764 -0.70 -33.69 10.32
N SER A 765 -1.40 -34.15 11.36
CA SER A 765 -2.75 -34.73 11.26
C SER A 765 -3.86 -33.86 11.86
N THR A 766 -3.52 -32.80 12.60
CA THR A 766 -4.49 -31.93 13.27
C THR A 766 -4.10 -30.45 13.24
N ILE A 767 -5.10 -29.56 13.35
CA ILE A 767 -4.85 -28.12 13.51
C ILE A 767 -4.08 -27.80 14.80
N GLN A 768 -4.23 -28.63 15.85
CA GLN A 768 -3.54 -28.45 17.13
C GLN A 768 -2.04 -28.77 17.04
N GLU A 769 -1.64 -29.72 16.20
CA GLU A 769 -0.23 -29.93 15.84
C GLU A 769 0.31 -28.77 15.00
N ALA A 770 -0.46 -28.30 14.00
CA ALA A 770 -0.09 -27.14 13.19
C ALA A 770 0.16 -25.88 14.05
N ARG A 771 -0.65 -25.63 15.10
CA ARG A 771 -0.43 -24.53 16.06
C ARG A 771 0.95 -24.52 16.71
N ASN A 772 1.62 -25.66 16.83
CA ASN A 772 2.94 -25.79 17.45
C ASN A 772 4.12 -25.63 16.47
N LEU A 773 3.86 -25.51 15.16
CA LEU A 773 4.90 -25.37 14.14
C LEU A 773 5.49 -23.95 14.10
N SER A 774 6.65 -23.79 13.46
CA SER A 774 7.24 -22.46 13.24
C SER A 774 6.41 -21.64 12.25
N TYR A 775 6.47 -20.31 12.36
CA TYR A 775 5.87 -19.40 11.37
C TYR A 775 6.32 -19.74 9.95
N SER A 776 7.62 -19.98 9.77
CA SER A 776 8.22 -20.36 8.49
C SER A 776 7.60 -21.64 7.89
N ALA A 777 7.31 -22.66 8.70
CA ALA A 777 6.64 -23.88 8.21
C ALA A 777 5.19 -23.60 7.78
N LEU A 778 4.42 -22.90 8.62
CA LEU A 778 3.03 -22.51 8.33
C LEU A 778 2.91 -21.67 7.06
N GLN A 779 3.82 -20.70 6.90
CA GLN A 779 3.85 -19.81 5.75
C GLN A 779 4.40 -20.47 4.48
N THR A 780 5.36 -21.39 4.61
CA THR A 780 5.85 -22.20 3.46
C THR A 780 4.73 -23.07 2.91
N ALA A 781 3.94 -23.74 3.76
CA ALA A 781 2.78 -24.50 3.32
C ALA A 781 1.70 -23.60 2.69
N ASN A 782 1.44 -22.41 3.26
CA ASN A 782 0.48 -21.44 2.73
C ASN A 782 0.86 -20.98 1.30
N VAL A 783 2.13 -20.61 1.11
CA VAL A 783 2.69 -20.19 -0.18
C VAL A 783 2.70 -21.33 -1.20
N ILE A 784 3.08 -22.55 -0.80
CA ILE A 784 3.04 -23.73 -1.70
C ILE A 784 1.61 -24.06 -2.12
N GLN A 785 0.64 -24.00 -1.20
CA GLN A 785 -0.75 -24.33 -1.49
C GLN A 785 -1.39 -23.30 -2.43
N VAL A 786 -1.34 -22.02 -2.08
CA VAL A 786 -1.92 -20.97 -2.92
C VAL A 786 -1.18 -20.87 -4.25
N GLY A 787 0.15 -20.97 -4.24
CA GLY A 787 0.99 -20.94 -5.43
C GLY A 787 0.67 -22.05 -6.43
N LEU A 788 0.67 -23.32 -5.98
CA LEU A 788 0.64 -24.49 -6.87
C LEU A 788 -0.70 -25.22 -6.96
N GLN A 789 -1.66 -24.98 -6.04
CA GLN A 789 -2.93 -25.70 -6.00
C GLN A 789 -4.15 -24.82 -6.36
N SER A 790 -3.99 -23.50 -6.44
CA SER A 790 -5.08 -22.62 -6.90
C SER A 790 -5.37 -22.80 -8.40
N PRO A 791 -6.61 -23.12 -8.80
CA PRO A 791 -7.03 -23.03 -10.19
C PRO A 791 -6.86 -21.60 -10.75
N TYR A 792 -6.79 -21.46 -12.08
CA TYR A 792 -6.72 -20.15 -12.71
C TYR A 792 -7.91 -19.27 -12.28
N GLY A 793 -7.63 -18.03 -11.88
CA GLY A 793 -8.64 -17.08 -11.40
C GLY A 793 -9.08 -17.26 -9.95
N MET A 794 -8.73 -18.38 -9.30
CA MET A 794 -9.07 -18.67 -7.91
C MET A 794 -7.87 -18.48 -6.97
N PHE A 795 -8.11 -18.37 -5.66
CA PHE A 795 -7.07 -18.08 -4.67
C PHE A 795 -6.86 -19.21 -3.62
N THR A 796 -7.52 -20.36 -3.79
CA THR A 796 -7.66 -21.46 -2.79
C THR A 796 -8.41 -21.07 -1.50
N TYR A 797 -8.19 -19.86 -1.00
CA TYR A 797 -8.74 -19.31 0.23
C TYR A 797 -9.71 -18.15 -0.02
N GLY A 798 -10.64 -17.93 0.90
CA GLY A 798 -11.63 -16.87 0.86
C GLY A 798 -12.84 -17.19 1.77
N PRO A 799 -13.89 -16.36 1.75
CA PRO A 799 -15.12 -16.58 2.51
C PRO A 799 -15.79 -17.90 2.15
N VAL A 800 -16.25 -18.62 3.17
CA VAL A 800 -16.99 -19.88 3.03
C VAL A 800 -18.31 -19.81 3.80
N VAL A 801 -19.28 -20.67 3.48
CA VAL A 801 -20.42 -20.90 4.38
C VAL A 801 -19.94 -21.67 5.61
N ASP A 802 -19.96 -21.03 6.78
CA ASP A 802 -19.47 -21.59 8.06
C ASP A 802 -20.60 -22.03 9.00
N GLY A 803 -21.84 -21.60 8.74
CA GLY A 803 -23.02 -21.88 9.55
C GLY A 803 -23.30 -20.89 10.69
N ASP A 804 -22.46 -19.87 10.90
CA ASP A 804 -22.68 -18.81 11.91
C ASP A 804 -22.47 -17.40 11.35
N PHE A 805 -21.22 -16.95 11.09
CA PHE A 805 -20.98 -15.62 10.55
C PHE A 805 -21.47 -15.51 9.11
N VAL A 806 -21.26 -16.56 8.32
CA VAL A 806 -21.73 -16.73 6.95
C VAL A 806 -22.65 -17.96 6.92
N PRO A 807 -23.92 -17.83 7.32
CA PRO A 807 -24.84 -18.97 7.41
C PRO A 807 -25.37 -19.43 6.05
N SER A 808 -25.20 -18.62 4.99
CA SER A 808 -25.48 -18.94 3.60
C SER A 808 -24.73 -17.92 2.70
N GLN A 809 -24.82 -18.06 1.38
CA GLN A 809 -24.17 -17.13 0.45
C GLN A 809 -24.83 -15.74 0.50
N PRO A 810 -24.06 -14.63 0.51
CA PRO A 810 -24.61 -13.27 0.60
C PRO A 810 -25.73 -12.96 -0.40
N GLY A 811 -25.62 -13.42 -1.65
CA GLY A 811 -26.68 -13.24 -2.66
C GLY A 811 -28.03 -13.86 -2.25
N GLN A 812 -28.02 -15.05 -1.64
CA GLN A 812 -29.22 -15.73 -1.12
C GLN A 812 -29.72 -15.07 0.19
N LEU A 813 -28.82 -14.64 1.07
CA LEU A 813 -29.19 -13.92 2.30
C LEU A 813 -29.88 -12.59 1.96
N LEU A 814 -29.36 -11.84 1.00
CA LEU A 814 -29.99 -10.63 0.46
C LEU A 814 -31.36 -10.93 -0.17
N LEU A 815 -31.47 -11.98 -0.99
CA LEU A 815 -32.72 -12.41 -1.64
C LEU A 815 -33.84 -12.75 -0.63
N HIS A 816 -33.47 -13.34 0.52
CA HIS A 816 -34.41 -13.72 1.57
C HIS A 816 -34.60 -12.67 2.67
N GLY A 817 -34.01 -11.47 2.54
CA GLY A 817 -34.14 -10.42 3.56
C GLY A 817 -33.34 -10.67 4.84
N GLN A 818 -32.35 -11.57 4.83
CA GLN A 818 -31.53 -11.99 5.96
C GLN A 818 -30.23 -11.17 6.06
N PHE A 819 -30.40 -9.85 6.22
CA PHE A 819 -29.32 -8.86 6.26
C PHE A 819 -29.77 -7.58 7.00
N ASP A 820 -28.80 -6.72 7.38
CA ASP A 820 -29.08 -5.40 7.96
C ASP A 820 -29.63 -4.42 6.91
N LYS A 821 -30.83 -3.88 7.15
CA LYS A 821 -31.55 -3.00 6.21
C LYS A 821 -31.42 -1.52 6.56
N SER A 822 -30.65 -1.17 7.59
CA SER A 822 -30.53 0.21 8.08
C SER A 822 -29.54 1.09 7.29
N LEU A 823 -28.76 0.48 6.42
CA LEU A 823 -27.61 1.11 5.76
C LEU A 823 -27.99 1.93 4.52
N ARG A 824 -27.16 2.91 4.20
CA ARG A 824 -27.09 3.51 2.86
C ARG A 824 -25.98 2.81 2.07
N VAL A 825 -26.26 2.44 0.83
CA VAL A 825 -25.28 1.77 -0.05
C VAL A 825 -25.03 2.62 -1.29
N MET A 826 -23.76 2.99 -1.48
CA MET A 826 -23.20 3.25 -2.80
C MET A 826 -22.49 1.97 -3.25
N VAL A 827 -22.41 1.70 -4.54
CA VAL A 827 -21.78 0.48 -5.07
C VAL A 827 -21.19 0.77 -6.45
N GLY A 828 -20.29 -0.06 -6.94
CA GLY A 828 -19.89 0.01 -8.34
C GLY A 828 -18.98 -1.12 -8.77
N HIS A 829 -18.73 -1.17 -10.07
CA HIS A 829 -17.89 -2.19 -10.70
C HIS A 829 -17.22 -1.65 -11.98
N ASN A 830 -16.17 -2.31 -12.40
CA ASN A 830 -15.47 -2.07 -13.66
C ASN A 830 -16.19 -2.77 -14.83
N ALA A 831 -15.89 -2.40 -16.08
CA ALA A 831 -16.56 -2.95 -17.26
C ALA A 831 -16.11 -4.37 -17.66
N ASP A 832 -14.86 -4.74 -17.37
CA ASP A 832 -14.26 -6.03 -17.69
C ASP A 832 -13.57 -6.66 -16.46
N GLU A 833 -14.37 -6.92 -15.42
CA GLU A 833 -13.91 -7.57 -14.19
C GLU A 833 -13.28 -8.96 -14.46
N GLY A 834 -13.87 -9.72 -15.39
CA GLY A 834 -13.65 -11.15 -15.55
C GLY A 834 -12.43 -11.56 -16.38
N LEU A 835 -11.90 -10.71 -17.26
CA LEU A 835 -10.77 -11.08 -18.13
C LEU A 835 -9.52 -11.48 -17.33
N LEU A 836 -9.24 -10.79 -16.22
CA LEU A 836 -8.11 -11.10 -15.33
C LEU A 836 -8.17 -12.53 -14.78
N PHE A 837 -9.38 -13.00 -14.47
CA PHE A 837 -9.63 -14.31 -13.85
C PHE A 837 -9.95 -15.42 -14.87
N THR A 838 -9.95 -15.09 -16.16
CA THR A 838 -10.26 -16.04 -17.24
C THR A 838 -9.01 -16.71 -17.77
N SER A 839 -9.03 -18.05 -17.84
CA SER A 839 -7.90 -18.82 -18.33
C SER A 839 -7.70 -18.63 -19.85
N PRO A 840 -6.47 -18.31 -20.32
CA PRO A 840 -6.20 -18.11 -21.75
C PRO A 840 -6.38 -19.38 -22.60
N PHE A 841 -6.48 -20.55 -21.97
CA PHE A 841 -6.63 -21.84 -22.64
C PHE A 841 -8.08 -22.19 -23.03
N ILE A 842 -9.05 -21.31 -22.72
CA ILE A 842 -10.47 -21.50 -23.06
C ILE A 842 -10.71 -21.11 -24.53
N SER A 843 -10.21 -21.95 -25.46
CA SER A 843 -10.24 -21.69 -26.91
C SER A 843 -11.43 -22.34 -27.64
N ASN A 844 -12.20 -23.19 -26.97
CA ASN A 844 -13.26 -24.01 -27.58
C ASN A 844 -14.31 -24.45 -26.54
N ASN A 845 -15.45 -25.00 -26.99
CA ASN A 845 -16.55 -25.44 -26.11
C ASN A 845 -16.09 -26.49 -25.08
N SER A 846 -15.23 -27.45 -25.43
CA SER A 846 -14.80 -28.47 -24.46
C SER A 846 -14.04 -27.86 -23.28
N ALA A 847 -13.17 -26.87 -23.57
CA ALA A 847 -12.46 -26.12 -22.53
C ALA A 847 -13.39 -25.19 -21.73
N PHE A 848 -14.41 -24.59 -22.36
CA PHE A 848 -15.43 -23.79 -21.68
C PHE A 848 -16.26 -24.64 -20.72
N ASN A 849 -16.76 -25.79 -21.18
CA ASN A 849 -17.54 -26.73 -20.37
C ASN A 849 -16.72 -27.31 -19.21
N GLN A 850 -15.43 -27.60 -19.44
CA GLN A 850 -14.51 -27.95 -18.35
C GLN A 850 -14.35 -26.82 -17.33
N TYR A 851 -14.27 -25.56 -17.76
CA TYR A 851 -14.25 -24.41 -16.86
C TYR A 851 -15.54 -24.29 -16.04
N ILE A 852 -16.73 -24.36 -16.66
CA ILE A 852 -18.03 -24.34 -15.95
C ILE A 852 -18.12 -25.45 -14.90
N THR A 853 -17.78 -26.69 -15.28
CA THR A 853 -17.86 -27.85 -14.37
C THR A 853 -16.77 -27.86 -13.29
N THR A 854 -15.63 -27.22 -13.52
CA THR A 854 -14.57 -27.02 -12.51
C THR A 854 -14.96 -25.92 -11.51
N SER A 855 -15.53 -24.82 -11.99
CA SER A 855 -15.99 -23.71 -11.15
C SER A 855 -17.24 -24.06 -10.35
N PHE A 856 -18.13 -24.88 -10.90
CA PHE A 856 -19.40 -25.28 -10.26
C PHE A 856 -19.57 -26.81 -10.24
N PRO A 857 -18.85 -27.54 -9.37
CA PRO A 857 -18.86 -29.02 -9.39
C PRO A 857 -20.24 -29.67 -9.23
N ALA A 858 -21.18 -29.01 -8.54
CA ALA A 858 -22.56 -29.48 -8.40
C ALA A 858 -23.42 -29.26 -9.65
N SER A 859 -23.09 -28.26 -10.50
CA SER A 859 -23.86 -27.93 -11.70
C SER A 859 -23.93 -29.07 -12.72
N ALA A 860 -22.93 -29.95 -12.71
CA ALA A 860 -22.86 -31.16 -13.54
C ALA A 860 -23.87 -32.25 -13.14
N SER A 861 -24.28 -32.31 -11.86
CA SER A 861 -25.19 -33.34 -11.35
C SER A 861 -26.65 -32.87 -11.29
N ASN A 862 -26.89 -31.56 -11.22
CA ASN A 862 -28.23 -30.97 -11.14
C ASN A 862 -28.75 -30.40 -12.49
N GLY A 863 -27.93 -30.42 -13.54
CA GLY A 863 -28.29 -29.93 -14.89
C GLY A 863 -28.06 -28.43 -15.12
N ALA A 864 -27.61 -27.68 -14.12
CA ALA A 864 -27.33 -26.25 -14.26
C ALA A 864 -26.14 -25.96 -15.20
N ALA A 865 -25.20 -26.89 -15.40
CA ALA A 865 -24.10 -26.75 -16.35
C ALA A 865 -24.61 -26.49 -17.78
N ASP A 866 -25.50 -27.35 -18.28
CA ASP A 866 -26.13 -27.20 -19.61
C ASP A 866 -26.89 -25.89 -19.74
N TYR A 867 -27.59 -25.47 -18.68
CA TYR A 867 -28.31 -24.19 -18.67
C TYR A 867 -27.38 -22.97 -18.71
N ILE A 868 -26.25 -23.00 -17.99
CA ILE A 868 -25.20 -21.96 -18.08
C ILE A 868 -24.62 -21.94 -19.50
N GLU A 869 -24.23 -23.10 -20.03
CA GLU A 869 -23.53 -23.24 -21.31
C GLU A 869 -24.39 -22.89 -22.53
N ASN A 870 -25.67 -23.27 -22.52
CA ASN A 870 -26.53 -23.22 -23.71
C ASN A 870 -27.70 -22.22 -23.62
N VAL A 871 -27.98 -21.65 -22.43
CA VAL A 871 -29.06 -20.65 -22.25
C VAL A 871 -28.56 -19.30 -21.73
N LEU A 872 -27.70 -19.28 -20.69
CA LEU A 872 -27.20 -18.01 -20.12
C LEU A 872 -26.02 -17.42 -20.92
N TYR A 873 -25.12 -18.28 -21.41
CA TYR A 873 -23.95 -17.90 -22.20
C TYR A 873 -23.79 -18.84 -23.41
N PRO A 874 -24.76 -18.85 -24.36
CA PRO A 874 -24.72 -19.74 -25.53
C PRO A 874 -23.47 -19.50 -26.40
N PRO A 875 -23.01 -20.49 -27.19
CA PRO A 875 -21.83 -20.37 -28.05
C PRO A 875 -22.09 -19.53 -29.33
N VAL A 876 -22.56 -18.29 -29.14
CA VAL A 876 -22.93 -17.32 -30.18
C VAL A 876 -21.94 -16.16 -30.13
N PHE A 877 -21.14 -16.00 -31.19
CA PHE A 877 -19.95 -15.13 -31.21
C PHE A 877 -20.09 -13.92 -32.16
N ASP A 878 -21.31 -13.56 -32.54
CA ASP A 878 -21.63 -12.40 -33.39
C ASP A 878 -21.63 -11.05 -32.63
N GLY A 879 -21.33 -11.07 -31.33
CA GLY A 879 -21.38 -9.90 -30.45
C GLY A 879 -22.72 -9.66 -29.76
N SER A 880 -23.81 -10.34 -30.16
CA SER A 880 -25.16 -10.15 -29.59
C SER A 880 -25.26 -10.48 -28.09
N GLN A 881 -24.32 -11.27 -27.57
CA GLN A 881 -24.23 -11.69 -26.17
C GLN A 881 -23.20 -10.88 -25.35
N ASN A 882 -22.65 -9.80 -25.91
CA ASN A 882 -21.48 -9.05 -25.43
C ASN A 882 -20.16 -9.87 -25.42
N TYR A 883 -20.04 -10.89 -26.25
CA TYR A 883 -18.76 -11.58 -26.53
C TYR A 883 -18.64 -12.04 -27.99
N THR A 884 -17.39 -12.12 -28.46
CA THR A 884 -17.02 -12.47 -29.85
C THR A 884 -16.07 -13.67 -29.96
N ASN A 885 -15.69 -14.25 -28.82
CA ASN A 885 -14.83 -15.43 -28.76
C ASN A 885 -15.02 -16.17 -27.41
N GLN A 886 -14.43 -17.36 -27.27
CA GLN A 886 -14.59 -18.24 -26.09
C GLN A 886 -13.97 -17.67 -24.80
N ILE A 887 -12.86 -16.93 -24.92
CA ILE A 887 -12.24 -16.23 -23.78
C ILE A 887 -13.17 -15.09 -23.33
N ALA A 888 -13.69 -14.25 -24.23
CA ALA A 888 -14.67 -13.22 -23.90
C ALA A 888 -15.96 -13.79 -23.26
N ARG A 889 -16.40 -14.98 -23.71
CA ARG A 889 -17.55 -15.69 -23.13
C ARG A 889 -17.29 -16.14 -21.68
N ALA A 890 -16.11 -16.69 -21.40
CA ALA A 890 -15.70 -17.07 -20.03
C ALA A 890 -15.37 -15.86 -19.15
N ALA A 891 -14.90 -14.76 -19.74
CA ALA A 891 -14.74 -13.47 -19.06
C ALA A 891 -16.10 -12.91 -18.64
N LEU A 892 -17.13 -12.94 -19.49
CA LEU A 892 -18.45 -12.47 -19.11
C LEU A 892 -19.11 -13.34 -18.01
N VAL A 893 -18.89 -14.66 -18.04
CA VAL A 893 -19.25 -15.54 -16.90
C VAL A 893 -18.53 -15.09 -15.64
N SER A 894 -17.20 -14.93 -15.69
CA SER A 894 -16.38 -14.52 -14.53
C SER A 894 -16.80 -13.15 -13.98
N SER A 895 -17.06 -12.17 -14.86
CA SER A 895 -17.53 -10.83 -14.49
C SER A 895 -18.84 -10.89 -13.73
N GLU A 896 -19.88 -11.49 -14.32
CA GLU A 896 -21.21 -11.52 -13.71
C GLU A 896 -21.25 -12.39 -12.46
N PHE A 897 -20.63 -13.57 -12.50
CA PHE A 897 -20.68 -14.52 -11.39
C PHE A 897 -19.90 -14.05 -10.16
N VAL A 898 -18.66 -13.56 -10.34
CA VAL A 898 -17.77 -13.23 -9.22
C VAL A 898 -17.97 -11.78 -8.74
N PHE A 899 -18.36 -10.85 -9.62
CA PHE A 899 -18.31 -9.41 -9.32
C PHE A 899 -19.61 -8.63 -9.63
N THR A 900 -20.01 -8.52 -10.89
CA THR A 900 -20.97 -7.49 -11.30
C THR A 900 -22.42 -7.81 -10.88
N CYS A 901 -22.83 -9.08 -10.83
CA CYS A 901 -24.16 -9.38 -10.27
C CYS A 901 -24.24 -9.15 -8.76
N ASN A 902 -23.11 -9.12 -8.03
CA ASN A 902 -23.12 -8.82 -6.59
C ASN A 902 -23.53 -7.37 -6.30
N THR A 903 -23.28 -6.42 -7.21
CA THR A 903 -23.82 -5.05 -7.10
C THR A 903 -25.33 -5.08 -7.24
N ASN A 904 -25.84 -5.73 -8.29
CA ASN A 904 -27.28 -5.90 -8.53
C ASN A 904 -28.04 -6.54 -7.36
N TYR A 905 -27.41 -7.46 -6.61
CA TYR A 905 -28.01 -8.08 -5.43
C TYR A 905 -28.19 -7.06 -4.31
N LEU A 906 -27.22 -6.16 -4.10
CA LEU A 906 -27.32 -5.07 -3.13
C LEU A 906 -28.39 -4.06 -3.58
N ASP A 907 -28.31 -3.57 -4.82
CA ASP A 907 -29.25 -2.57 -5.35
C ASP A 907 -30.72 -3.02 -5.15
N ARG A 908 -31.04 -4.26 -5.52
CA ARG A 908 -32.39 -4.82 -5.36
C ARG A 908 -32.76 -5.13 -3.92
N ALA A 909 -31.81 -5.55 -3.07
CA ALA A 909 -32.09 -5.83 -1.66
C ALA A 909 -32.46 -4.56 -0.87
N TYR A 910 -31.82 -3.42 -1.20
CA TYR A 910 -32.16 -2.11 -0.65
C TYR A 910 -33.31 -1.42 -1.41
N ASN A 911 -34.17 -2.18 -2.11
CA ASN A 911 -35.35 -1.69 -2.84
C ASN A 911 -35.02 -0.59 -3.86
N ASN A 912 -33.86 -0.70 -4.51
CA ASN A 912 -33.31 0.26 -5.46
C ASN A 912 -33.00 1.65 -4.86
N GLN A 913 -32.90 1.77 -3.53
CA GLN A 913 -32.55 3.01 -2.81
C GLN A 913 -31.04 3.16 -2.60
N THR A 914 -30.29 2.92 -3.68
CA THR A 914 -28.83 2.86 -3.72
C THR A 914 -28.25 3.84 -4.74
N TYR A 915 -26.92 4.00 -4.74
CA TYR A 915 -26.19 4.79 -5.72
C TYR A 915 -25.14 3.89 -6.41
N ALA A 916 -25.34 3.56 -7.69
CA ALA A 916 -24.44 2.66 -8.42
C ALA A 916 -23.59 3.41 -9.48
N TYR A 917 -22.29 3.13 -9.54
CA TYR A 917 -21.39 3.61 -10.61
C TYR A 917 -20.86 2.46 -11.47
N PHE A 918 -20.59 2.77 -12.73
CA PHE A 918 -20.05 1.85 -13.72
C PHE A 918 -18.76 2.45 -14.30
N PHE A 919 -17.61 1.85 -14.01
CA PHE A 919 -16.32 2.37 -14.46
C PHE A 919 -15.93 1.80 -15.82
N THR A 920 -15.76 2.67 -16.82
CA THR A 920 -15.52 2.25 -18.23
C THR A 920 -14.31 2.96 -18.86
N VAL A 921 -13.36 3.46 -18.08
CA VAL A 921 -12.10 3.99 -18.63
C VAL A 921 -11.27 2.82 -19.20
N PRO A 922 -11.07 2.70 -20.53
CA PRO A 922 -10.64 1.44 -21.12
C PRO A 922 -9.26 0.95 -20.66
N PRO A 923 -9.06 -0.37 -20.49
CA PRO A 923 -10.03 -1.45 -20.71
C PRO A 923 -11.05 -1.61 -19.58
N ALA A 924 -10.88 -0.91 -18.46
CA ALA A 924 -11.65 -1.07 -17.23
C ALA A 924 -11.63 -2.53 -16.74
N LEU A 925 -10.42 -3.06 -16.56
CA LEU A 925 -10.18 -4.33 -15.89
C LEU A 925 -10.42 -4.19 -14.38
N HIS A 926 -10.57 -5.32 -13.70
CA HIS A 926 -10.68 -5.39 -12.24
C HIS A 926 -9.63 -4.54 -11.50
N GLY A 927 -10.08 -3.74 -10.53
CA GLY A 927 -9.25 -2.85 -9.71
C GLY A 927 -8.68 -1.61 -10.44
N GLN A 928 -9.05 -1.34 -11.70
CA GLN A 928 -8.56 -0.15 -12.42
C GLN A 928 -9.20 1.17 -11.97
N ASP A 929 -10.21 1.12 -11.09
CA ASP A 929 -10.76 2.27 -10.38
C ASP A 929 -10.03 2.60 -9.06
N ILE A 930 -9.15 1.73 -8.55
CA ILE A 930 -8.31 2.03 -7.37
C ILE A 930 -7.39 3.25 -7.59
N PRO A 931 -6.67 3.42 -8.72
CA PRO A 931 -5.83 4.59 -8.96
C PRO A 931 -6.62 5.91 -9.05
N TYR A 932 -7.92 5.83 -9.40
CA TYR A 932 -8.83 6.97 -9.46
C TYR A 932 -9.35 7.31 -8.05
N THR A 933 -9.69 6.28 -7.27
CA THR A 933 -10.02 6.36 -5.84
C THR A 933 -8.88 6.99 -5.02
N TYR A 934 -7.64 6.57 -5.26
CA TYR A 934 -6.43 7.07 -4.61
C TYR A 934 -5.62 8.04 -5.49
N TYR A 935 -6.31 8.85 -6.30
CA TYR A 935 -5.67 9.87 -7.11
C TYR A 935 -5.10 11.00 -6.24
N ASN A 936 -3.83 11.36 -6.48
CA ASN A 936 -3.10 12.41 -5.75
C ASN A 936 -2.45 13.44 -6.70
N GLY A 937 -2.82 13.42 -7.98
CA GLY A 937 -2.14 14.14 -9.06
C GLY A 937 -1.71 13.21 -10.21
N PRO A 938 -1.19 13.78 -11.32
CA PRO A 938 -0.94 13.05 -12.57
C PRO A 938 -0.10 11.78 -12.39
N SER A 939 -0.57 10.66 -12.96
CA SER A 939 0.12 9.37 -12.95
C SER A 939 -0.19 8.59 -14.24
N ALA A 940 0.66 7.64 -14.61
CA ALA A 940 0.39 6.77 -15.77
C ALA A 940 -0.88 5.90 -15.60
N SER A 941 -1.29 5.65 -14.35
CA SER A 941 -2.45 4.85 -13.98
C SER A 941 -3.79 5.59 -14.08
N VAL A 942 -3.79 6.92 -14.22
CA VAL A 942 -5.00 7.74 -14.33
C VAL A 942 -4.97 8.53 -15.64
N LEU A 943 -5.80 8.11 -16.59
CA LEU A 943 -5.87 8.65 -17.94
C LEU A 943 -6.65 9.98 -18.01
N ASN A 944 -7.61 10.19 -17.09
CA ASN A 944 -8.37 11.43 -16.97
C ASN A 944 -8.56 11.82 -15.50
N ALA A 945 -7.95 12.95 -15.10
CA ALA A 945 -8.03 13.49 -13.75
C ALA A 945 -9.46 13.89 -13.33
N SER A 946 -10.31 14.34 -14.25
CA SER A 946 -11.68 14.75 -13.96
C SER A 946 -12.55 13.57 -13.51
N VAL A 947 -12.30 12.38 -14.06
CA VAL A 947 -12.98 11.13 -13.65
C VAL A 947 -12.56 10.73 -12.23
N ALA A 948 -11.27 10.88 -11.91
CA ALA A 948 -10.75 10.59 -10.58
C ALA A 948 -11.30 11.57 -9.53
N ILE A 949 -11.28 12.87 -9.82
CA ILE A 949 -11.84 13.92 -8.95
C ILE A 949 -13.33 13.68 -8.71
N ALA A 950 -14.10 13.32 -9.74
CA ALA A 950 -15.52 12.99 -9.59
C ALA A 950 -15.75 11.76 -8.70
N LEU A 951 -15.01 10.66 -8.93
CA LEU A 951 -15.11 9.45 -8.09
C LEU A 951 -14.75 9.74 -6.62
N GLN A 952 -13.69 10.49 -6.38
CA GLN A 952 -13.28 10.87 -5.02
C GLN A 952 -14.33 11.76 -4.34
N GLU A 953 -14.84 12.79 -5.02
CA GLU A 953 -15.87 13.68 -4.45
C GLU A 953 -17.19 12.94 -4.22
N TYR A 954 -17.58 11.98 -5.08
CA TYR A 954 -18.71 11.07 -4.82
C TYR A 954 -18.49 10.22 -3.55
N ILE A 955 -17.30 9.65 -3.36
CA ILE A 955 -16.95 8.84 -2.17
C ILE A 955 -16.98 9.68 -0.90
N THR A 956 -16.36 10.86 -0.88
CA THR A 956 -16.30 11.71 0.33
C THR A 956 -17.67 12.26 0.68
N SER A 957 -18.37 12.86 -0.29
CA SER A 957 -19.70 13.42 -0.07
C SER A 957 -20.74 12.36 0.32
N PHE A 958 -20.61 11.13 -0.17
CA PHE A 958 -21.42 10.02 0.34
C PHE A 958 -21.16 9.78 1.81
N ALA A 959 -19.90 9.67 2.25
CA ALA A 959 -19.55 9.50 3.67
C ALA A 959 -19.98 10.69 4.55
N GLU A 960 -19.93 11.91 4.02
CA GLU A 960 -20.31 13.13 4.73
C GLU A 960 -21.83 13.31 4.89
N PHE A 961 -22.60 13.07 3.82
CA PHE A 961 -24.00 13.49 3.68
C PHE A 961 -24.99 12.34 3.41
N GLY A 962 -24.52 11.10 3.29
CA GLY A 962 -25.36 9.95 2.93
C GLY A 962 -25.76 9.86 1.46
N ARG A 963 -25.21 10.72 0.60
CA ARG A 963 -25.51 10.79 -0.85
C ARG A 963 -24.28 11.31 -1.62
N PRO A 964 -23.92 10.71 -2.77
CA PRO A 964 -22.84 11.24 -3.60
C PRO A 964 -23.26 12.56 -4.25
N VAL A 965 -22.31 13.50 -4.30
CA VAL A 965 -22.41 14.82 -4.94
C VAL A 965 -21.11 15.03 -5.73
N GLY A 966 -21.23 15.34 -7.01
CA GLY A 966 -20.08 15.54 -7.90
C GLY A 966 -19.66 17.01 -8.01
N PRO A 967 -18.47 17.28 -8.57
CA PRO A 967 -17.98 18.65 -8.78
C PRO A 967 -18.89 19.45 -9.75
N PRO A 968 -18.91 20.79 -9.63
CA PRO A 968 -19.71 21.65 -10.50
C PRO A 968 -19.47 21.40 -12.00
N GLY A 969 -20.53 21.06 -12.73
CA GLY A 969 -20.49 20.77 -14.17
C GLY A 969 -20.41 19.28 -14.53
N ILE A 970 -20.19 18.39 -13.56
CA ILE A 970 -20.42 16.94 -13.72
C ILE A 970 -21.90 16.63 -13.42
N PRO A 971 -22.53 15.65 -14.11
CA PRO A 971 -23.91 15.28 -13.82
C PRO A 971 -24.17 14.88 -12.36
N HIS A 972 -25.41 15.11 -11.92
CA HIS A 972 -25.89 14.58 -10.65
C HIS A 972 -25.85 13.05 -10.68
N PHE A 973 -25.38 12.45 -9.59
CA PHE A 973 -25.43 11.02 -9.37
C PHE A 973 -26.81 10.69 -8.81
N ASN A 974 -27.76 10.30 -9.66
CA ASN A 974 -29.10 9.96 -9.20
C ASN A 974 -29.13 8.59 -8.49
N MET A 975 -30.18 8.40 -7.69
CA MET A 975 -30.46 7.12 -7.05
C MET A 975 -30.89 6.08 -8.10
N TYR A 976 -30.42 4.85 -7.95
CA TYR A 976 -30.61 3.74 -8.90
C TYR A 976 -32.08 3.57 -9.34
N GLY A 977 -32.98 3.53 -8.36
CA GLY A 977 -34.42 3.71 -8.57
C GLY A 977 -35.07 2.67 -9.51
N THR A 978 -36.28 2.96 -10.00
CA THR A 978 -37.03 2.07 -10.90
C THR A 978 -36.38 1.89 -12.27
N ASN A 979 -35.46 2.77 -12.65
CA ASN A 979 -34.84 2.81 -13.97
C ASN A 979 -33.49 2.06 -14.02
N ALA A 980 -33.00 1.58 -12.86
CA ALA A 980 -31.67 1.01 -12.70
C ALA A 980 -30.58 1.95 -13.25
N SER A 981 -30.60 3.21 -12.79
CA SER A 981 -29.69 4.26 -13.27
C SER A 981 -28.30 4.10 -12.63
N VAL A 982 -27.25 4.12 -13.46
CA VAL A 982 -25.85 4.10 -13.01
C VAL A 982 -25.08 5.29 -13.59
N VAL A 983 -24.16 5.86 -12.80
CA VAL A 983 -23.21 6.85 -13.32
C VAL A 983 -22.08 6.13 -14.04
N ASN A 984 -22.01 6.33 -15.36
CA ASN A 984 -20.91 5.86 -16.18
C ASN A 984 -19.71 6.82 -16.04
N LEU A 985 -18.61 6.28 -15.51
CA LEU A 985 -17.31 6.93 -15.41
C LEU A 985 -16.47 6.55 -16.64
N ASN A 986 -16.70 7.24 -17.76
CA ASN A 986 -16.00 7.01 -19.03
C ASN A 986 -14.76 7.92 -19.16
N LEU A 987 -13.79 7.51 -19.99
CA LEU A 987 -12.58 8.30 -20.29
C LEU A 987 -12.89 9.72 -20.82
N SER A 988 -13.96 9.86 -21.59
CA SER A 988 -14.28 11.08 -22.36
C SER A 988 -15.35 11.97 -21.71
N THR A 989 -16.27 11.37 -20.97
CA THR A 989 -17.47 12.01 -20.41
C THR A 989 -17.88 11.30 -19.11
N ILE A 990 -18.66 11.97 -18.27
CA ILE A 990 -19.41 11.32 -17.20
C ILE A 990 -20.88 11.47 -17.57
N THR A 991 -21.63 10.37 -17.55
CA THR A 991 -23.03 10.30 -17.99
C THR A 991 -23.83 9.36 -17.09
N GLU A 992 -25.15 9.37 -17.24
CA GLU A 992 -26.00 8.32 -16.67
C GLU A 992 -26.46 7.35 -17.77
N GLN A 993 -26.60 6.08 -17.42
CA GLN A 993 -27.14 5.04 -18.29
C GLN A 993 -27.94 4.00 -17.48
N MET A 994 -28.61 3.08 -18.17
CA MET A 994 -29.16 1.89 -17.52
C MET A 994 -28.03 0.91 -17.16
N ASP A 995 -28.16 0.30 -16.00
CA ASP A 995 -27.34 -0.80 -15.48
C ASP A 995 -27.35 -2.02 -16.43
N THR A 996 -26.18 -2.53 -16.78
CA THR A 996 -26.03 -3.74 -17.60
C THR A 996 -26.23 -5.02 -16.78
N THR A 997 -26.12 -4.96 -15.45
CA THR A 997 -26.31 -6.07 -14.49
C THR A 997 -27.77 -6.25 -14.09
N ALA A 998 -28.67 -5.31 -14.43
CA ALA A 998 -30.11 -5.39 -14.25
C ALA A 998 -30.79 -6.38 -15.22
N ASN A 999 -30.22 -7.58 -15.33
CA ASN A 999 -30.51 -8.58 -16.36
C ASN A 999 -30.92 -9.94 -15.76
N ALA A 1000 -31.48 -10.81 -16.61
CA ALA A 1000 -32.03 -12.10 -16.18
C ALA A 1000 -30.96 -13.12 -15.70
N ARG A 1001 -29.69 -12.96 -16.08
CA ARG A 1001 -28.59 -13.83 -15.65
C ARG A 1001 -28.25 -13.58 -14.19
N CYS A 1002 -28.17 -12.32 -13.75
CA CYS A 1002 -28.03 -11.99 -12.33
C CYS A 1002 -29.22 -12.48 -11.49
N LEU A 1003 -30.46 -12.40 -12.00
CA LEU A 1003 -31.64 -13.00 -11.34
C LEU A 1003 -31.56 -14.54 -11.20
N TRP A 1004 -30.78 -15.22 -12.04
CA TRP A 1004 -30.55 -16.65 -11.96
C TRP A 1004 -29.40 -16.98 -10.98
N TRP A 1005 -28.26 -16.30 -11.11
CA TRP A 1005 -27.10 -16.48 -10.23
C TRP A 1005 -27.44 -16.24 -8.75
N GLN A 1006 -28.26 -15.22 -8.43
CA GLN A 1006 -28.64 -14.92 -7.04
C GLN A 1006 -29.33 -16.09 -6.31
N LYS A 1007 -30.07 -16.94 -7.05
CA LYS A 1007 -30.79 -18.09 -6.48
C LYS A 1007 -29.84 -19.20 -6.03
N ALA A 1008 -28.61 -19.19 -6.55
CA ALA A 1008 -27.61 -20.26 -6.45
C ALA A 1008 -28.18 -21.65 -6.81
N LEU A 1009 -28.53 -21.82 -8.10
CA LEU A 1009 -28.97 -23.11 -8.66
C LEU A 1009 -27.79 -23.99 -9.13
N TYR A 1010 -26.55 -23.56 -8.90
CA TYR A 1010 -25.30 -24.18 -9.35
C TYR A 1010 -24.50 -24.86 -8.23
N ILE A 1011 -24.98 -24.78 -6.97
CA ILE A 1011 -24.41 -25.39 -5.75
C ILE A 1011 -25.10 -26.71 -5.37
#